data_AF-A0A250XN00-F1
#
_entry.id   AF-A0A250XN00-F1
#
_cell.length_a   1.000
_cell.length_b   1.000
_cell.length_c   1.000
_cell.angle_alpha   90.00
_cell.angle_beta   90.00
_cell.angle_gamma   90.00
#
_symmetry.space_group_name_H-M   'P 1'
#
loop_
_entity.id
_entity.type
_entity.pdbx_description
1 polymer ?
#
loop_
_entity_poly.entity_id
_entity_poly.type
_entity_poly.pdbx_seq_one_letter_code
_entity_poly.pdbx_strand_id
1 'polypeptide(L)'
;MNQTIRALNCRQPISSRRLKNTLISRSDTGSALAKSPVFITLRTGDMSSTWGHVKEQAKRTVIAAAIPAEALASIDSSEKELRVIFDNMADLEYTIVTIEGSDQSNLLIRLTGAFSSAGVDVIAANISCEDGRIMDVFKVKMNGKQVPEGEFEALKGQILEMTSSSNRSTRPAIYGIVAAAEVERLRPLYGVSSHGEVETLELAAAEMAQVAAELVATERDILRLRAKGGDERTLTAREALRAESASALERKMAAMQAVMAARRTAVVEAEEEPKTVAERMMEQFKPPSMSSQAVGGAGSGNGYEILFQGFNWESCKHNWYKTLGSQLRDIVKAGFTSVWLPPPSESVSPQGYLPGDLYNLNSAFGTEAELRRLIQSMHEVGLKAIADIVINHRCATYQGSDGKWNKFGGRLAWDASVICCNNPQFGGRGNPKQGDDYTAAPNIDHSQERVRTDYIEWLKYLRNSIGYDGWRLDYVRGYKGDYVKEYVDATVPELALGEYWDACDYTDGVLNYNQDSHRQRTIKWCDATGGTAGAFDFTTKGVLQEAVQRREYWRLVDSQGKPAGMIGMWASRAFTFIDNHDTGSTLNHWPFPSQFLPLGYAYILTHPGTPTVFYDHFYQEKDDLRKGIIELIALRKKHGINCRSKVTVKKAAAEVYAATIDDKIAMKIGPGDWSPNAVGIKFGGKELKLACSGNQFAVWEQLA
;
A
#
# COMPACT_ATOMS: atom_id res chain seq x y z
N MET A 1 -23.69 31.22 -5.95
CA MET A 1 -24.62 32.14 -5.27
C MET A 1 -25.20 31.39 -4.08
N ASN A 2 -25.21 31.99 -2.88
CA ASN A 2 -25.73 31.55 -1.57
C ASN A 2 -26.05 30.05 -1.30
N GLN A 3 -25.41 29.52 -0.25
CA GLN A 3 -25.96 28.67 0.85
C GLN A 3 -27.04 27.60 0.50
N THR A 4 -26.90 26.34 0.90
CA THR A 4 -26.73 25.95 2.33
C THR A 4 -26.21 24.51 2.45
N ILE A 5 -25.21 24.28 3.33
CA ILE A 5 -24.85 22.93 3.81
C ILE A 5 -25.47 22.75 5.20
N ARG A 6 -26.17 21.63 5.44
CA ARG A 6 -26.59 21.18 6.78
C ARG A 6 -25.78 19.96 7.19
N ALA A 7 -25.49 19.84 8.49
CA ALA A 7 -24.56 18.86 9.00
C ALA A 7 -25.12 17.43 9.03
N LEU A 8 -24.27 16.46 8.71
CA LEU A 8 -24.43 15.07 9.13
C LEU A 8 -24.14 14.98 10.63
N ASN A 9 -25.12 14.55 11.43
CA ASN A 9 -24.96 14.46 12.88
C ASN A 9 -24.21 13.19 13.30
N CYS A 10 -23.28 13.34 14.24
CA CYS A 10 -22.62 12.21 14.89
C CYS A 10 -23.59 11.41 15.78
N ARG A 11 -23.22 10.14 16.05
CA ARG A 11 -23.93 9.18 16.91
C ARG A 11 -24.44 9.81 18.22
N GLN A 12 -25.73 9.65 18.51
CA GLN A 12 -26.29 9.96 19.83
C GLN A 12 -26.62 8.67 20.61
N PRO A 13 -26.22 8.55 21.89
CA PRO A 13 -26.71 7.51 22.78
C PRO A 13 -28.06 7.93 23.40
N ILE A 14 -29.05 7.02 23.37
CA ILE A 14 -30.34 7.24 24.05
C ILE A 14 -30.13 7.13 25.56
N SER A 15 -30.22 8.24 26.29
CA SER A 15 -30.04 8.24 27.75
C SER A 15 -31.37 8.04 28.50
N SER A 16 -31.51 6.94 29.23
CA SER A 16 -32.60 6.75 30.20
C SER A 16 -32.28 7.48 31.52
N ARG A 17 -33.00 8.58 31.81
CA ARG A 17 -32.93 9.26 33.12
C ARG A 17 -34.25 9.93 33.50
N ARG A 18 -34.85 9.49 34.62
CA ARG A 18 -35.11 10.33 35.81
C ARG A 18 -35.76 9.55 36.96
N LEU A 19 -35.10 9.58 38.11
CA LEU A 19 -35.59 10.09 39.41
C LEU A 19 -34.32 10.20 40.29
N LYS A 20 -33.73 11.39 40.50
CA LYS A 20 -34.12 12.43 41.47
C LYS A 20 -34.12 11.94 42.93
N ASN A 21 -32.99 12.12 43.62
CA ASN A 21 -32.80 12.99 44.81
C ASN A 21 -31.62 12.48 45.70
N THR A 22 -30.95 13.22 46.58
CA THR A 22 -30.53 14.65 46.70
C THR A 22 -29.58 14.73 47.91
N LEU A 23 -28.50 15.54 47.88
CA LEU A 23 -27.71 16.07 49.02
C LEU A 23 -27.12 15.12 50.11
N ILE A 24 -25.78 15.09 50.26
CA ILE A 24 -24.97 15.53 51.45
C ILE A 24 -23.48 15.09 51.29
N SER A 25 -22.60 15.48 52.21
CA SER A 25 -21.16 15.77 51.98
C SER A 25 -20.15 15.04 52.90
N ARG A 26 -18.91 14.91 52.38
CA ARG A 26 -17.60 14.85 53.09
C ARG A 26 -17.24 13.61 53.95
N SER A 27 -15.92 13.42 54.10
CA SER A 27 -15.19 12.68 55.15
C SER A 27 -15.41 11.15 55.26
N ASP A 28 -14.45 10.31 55.68
CA ASP A 28 -12.98 10.42 55.76
C ASP A 28 -12.34 9.03 56.03
N THR A 29 -11.06 8.81 55.65
CA THR A 29 -10.07 7.85 56.25
C THR A 29 -10.35 6.32 56.36
N GLY A 30 -9.26 5.52 56.41
CA GLY A 30 -9.25 4.08 56.80
C GLY A 30 -9.47 3.10 55.63
N SER A 31 -8.68 2.04 55.36
CA SER A 31 -7.73 1.22 56.14
C SER A 31 -8.39 0.36 57.25
N ALA A 32 -8.15 -0.96 57.39
CA ALA A 32 -7.43 -1.94 56.55
C ALA A 32 -7.70 -3.40 57.07
N LEU A 33 -7.27 -4.43 56.30
CA LEU A 33 -7.05 -5.84 56.75
C LEU A 33 -8.32 -6.65 57.18
N ALA A 34 -8.35 -8.00 57.22
CA ALA A 34 -7.65 -9.07 56.47
C ALA A 34 -8.27 -10.47 56.77
N LYS A 35 -7.78 -11.51 56.07
CA LYS A 35 -7.78 -12.96 56.40
C LYS A 35 -9.08 -13.81 56.23
N SER A 36 -8.95 -14.81 55.36
CA SER A 36 -9.63 -16.13 55.36
C SER A 36 -9.04 -17.07 56.46
N PRO A 37 -9.26 -18.42 56.54
CA PRO A 37 -10.02 -19.37 55.68
C PRO A 37 -10.86 -20.44 56.45
N VAL A 38 -11.33 -21.51 55.77
CA VAL A 38 -11.17 -22.97 56.11
C VAL A 38 -12.08 -23.89 55.26
N PHE A 39 -11.64 -25.14 54.99
CA PHE A 39 -12.32 -26.23 54.26
C PHE A 39 -12.97 -27.27 55.20
N ILE A 40 -14.05 -27.98 54.78
CA ILE A 40 -14.38 -29.41 55.09
C ILE A 40 -15.11 -30.04 53.85
N THR A 41 -15.13 -31.38 53.67
CA THR A 41 -15.67 -32.10 52.47
C THR A 41 -16.17 -33.53 52.80
N LEU A 42 -17.15 -34.10 52.05
CA LEU A 42 -17.26 -35.52 51.56
C LEU A 42 -18.72 -36.05 51.28
N ARG A 43 -18.88 -36.83 50.17
CA ARG A 43 -19.58 -38.15 49.90
C ARG A 43 -20.89 -38.58 50.65
N THR A 44 -21.82 -39.47 50.18
CA THR A 44 -22.08 -40.28 48.93
C THR A 44 -23.48 -40.99 48.95
N GLY A 45 -24.16 -41.15 47.79
CA GLY A 45 -25.12 -42.25 47.41
C GLY A 45 -26.52 -42.37 48.10
N ASP A 46 -27.50 -43.17 47.64
CA ASP A 46 -27.85 -43.71 46.28
C ASP A 46 -29.31 -44.32 46.21
N MET A 47 -29.84 -44.52 44.98
CA MET A 47 -30.97 -45.36 44.47
C MET A 47 -32.47 -45.28 44.93
N SER A 48 -33.36 -45.17 43.90
CA SER A 48 -34.69 -45.82 43.69
C SER A 48 -35.85 -45.65 44.72
N SER A 49 -36.92 -44.86 44.44
CA SER A 49 -38.20 -45.25 43.77
C SER A 49 -39.25 -45.93 44.72
N THR A 50 -40.59 -45.88 44.61
CA THR A 50 -41.66 -45.28 43.74
C THR A 50 -43.02 -45.65 44.40
N TRP A 51 -44.22 -45.04 44.23
CA TRP A 51 -44.73 -43.79 43.61
C TRP A 51 -46.16 -43.52 44.18
N GLY A 52 -46.78 -42.35 43.94
CA GLY A 52 -48.19 -42.06 44.35
C GLY A 52 -48.55 -40.56 44.37
N HIS A 53 -49.83 -40.19 44.18
CA HIS A 53 -50.28 -38.79 44.01
C HIS A 53 -51.12 -38.25 45.18
N VAL A 54 -50.99 -36.93 45.47
CA VAL A 54 -52.09 -35.92 45.32
C VAL A 54 -51.60 -34.49 45.67
N LYS A 55 -51.74 -33.58 44.69
CA LYS A 55 -51.97 -32.11 44.72
C LYS A 55 -51.01 -31.04 45.33
N GLU A 56 -51.15 -29.87 44.67
CA GLU A 56 -50.92 -28.47 45.08
C GLU A 56 -49.50 -27.88 45.26
N GLN A 57 -49.16 -27.02 44.26
CA GLN A 57 -48.28 -25.83 44.25
C GLN A 57 -46.74 -25.90 44.38
N ALA A 58 -46.11 -25.02 43.57
CA ALA A 58 -44.73 -24.51 43.61
C ALA A 58 -43.55 -25.51 43.54
N LYS A 59 -43.10 -25.85 42.32
CA LYS A 59 -41.74 -26.35 42.04
C LYS A 59 -41.11 -25.71 40.79
N ARG A 60 -39.79 -25.49 40.84
CA ARG A 60 -38.91 -25.29 39.68
C ARG A 60 -37.83 -26.37 39.73
N THR A 61 -37.67 -27.12 38.63
CA THR A 61 -36.60 -28.11 38.41
C THR A 61 -36.21 -28.06 36.93
N VAL A 62 -35.01 -28.52 36.58
CA VAL A 62 -34.45 -28.46 35.21
C VAL A 62 -34.30 -29.88 34.63
N ILE A 63 -34.23 -29.97 33.29
CA ILE A 63 -33.83 -31.12 32.45
C ILE A 63 -34.92 -32.17 32.12
N ALA A 64 -35.56 -31.91 30.96
CA ALA A 64 -35.80 -32.78 29.81
C ALA A 64 -36.44 -34.19 29.92
N ALA A 65 -37.53 -34.37 29.14
CA ALA A 65 -37.78 -35.56 28.32
C ALA A 65 -38.49 -35.14 27.01
N ALA A 66 -38.36 -35.96 25.97
CA ALA A 66 -38.65 -35.69 24.54
C ALA A 66 -39.97 -34.98 24.16
N ILE A 67 -39.89 -34.16 23.10
CA ILE A 67 -40.99 -33.89 22.15
C ILE A 67 -40.65 -34.64 20.84
N PRO A 68 -41.61 -35.20 20.07
CA PRO A 68 -41.32 -36.02 18.89
C PRO A 68 -40.63 -35.27 17.75
N ALA A 69 -39.89 -36.02 16.91
CA ALA A 69 -39.02 -35.52 15.85
C ALA A 69 -39.72 -34.91 14.61
N GLU A 70 -41.04 -34.71 14.68
CA GLU A 70 -41.89 -34.30 13.53
C GLU A 70 -42.55 -32.93 13.76
N ALA A 71 -42.23 -32.24 14.88
CA ALA A 71 -42.83 -30.95 15.26
C ALA A 71 -41.92 -29.72 15.00
N LEU A 72 -40.80 -29.88 14.29
CA LEU A 72 -39.82 -28.80 14.01
C LEU A 72 -39.42 -28.68 12.52
N ALA A 73 -40.17 -29.32 11.63
CA ALA A 73 -40.00 -29.20 10.18
C ALA A 73 -40.68 -27.92 9.63
N SER A 74 -40.15 -26.73 9.96
CA SER A 74 -40.48 -25.45 9.27
C SER A 74 -39.67 -24.21 9.71
N ILE A 75 -38.72 -24.29 10.65
CA ILE A 75 -37.81 -23.18 10.93
C ILE A 75 -36.59 -23.29 10.01
N ASP A 76 -36.37 -22.25 9.22
CA ASP A 76 -35.74 -22.32 7.90
C ASP A 76 -34.21 -22.17 7.92
N SER A 77 -33.56 -22.73 6.89
CA SER A 77 -32.11 -22.67 6.65
C SER A 77 -31.60 -21.30 6.16
N SER A 78 -32.45 -20.27 6.12
CA SER A 78 -32.16 -18.95 5.56
C SER A 78 -31.41 -17.98 6.49
N GLU A 79 -31.24 -18.29 7.78
CA GLU A 79 -30.62 -17.35 8.75
C GLU A 79 -29.09 -17.07 8.55
N LYS A 80 -28.48 -17.53 7.45
CA LYS A 80 -27.11 -17.16 7.04
C LYS A 80 -27.03 -16.42 5.69
N GLU A 81 -28.14 -16.17 4.99
CA GLU A 81 -28.16 -15.39 3.75
C GLU A 81 -28.65 -13.95 3.99
N LEU A 82 -28.19 -13.02 3.14
CA LEU A 82 -28.67 -11.63 3.14
C LEU A 82 -29.94 -11.53 2.31
N ARG A 83 -30.97 -10.87 2.85
CA ARG A 83 -32.25 -10.64 2.18
C ARG A 83 -32.30 -9.22 1.64
N VAL A 84 -32.24 -9.08 0.32
CA VAL A 84 -32.33 -7.80 -0.39
C VAL A 84 -33.75 -7.61 -0.95
N ILE A 85 -34.36 -6.46 -0.65
CA ILE A 85 -35.73 -6.10 -1.02
C ILE A 85 -35.69 -4.76 -1.75
N PHE A 86 -36.44 -4.62 -2.86
CA PHE A 86 -36.56 -3.40 -3.65
C PHE A 86 -38.01 -2.90 -3.64
N ASP A 87 -38.20 -1.58 -3.49
CA ASP A 87 -39.51 -0.94 -3.43
C ASP A 87 -39.49 0.42 -4.17
N ASN A 88 -40.32 0.55 -5.22
CA ASN A 88 -40.54 1.78 -5.99
C ASN A 88 -41.81 2.54 -5.58
N MET A 89 -42.59 2.01 -4.64
CA MET A 89 -43.86 2.57 -4.15
C MET A 89 -43.70 3.35 -2.84
N ALA A 90 -42.69 3.00 -2.03
CA ALA A 90 -42.38 3.68 -0.76
C ALA A 90 -41.88 5.13 -0.92
N ASP A 91 -41.40 5.51 -2.10
CA ASP A 91 -40.98 6.88 -2.43
C ASP A 91 -41.24 7.15 -3.92
N LEU A 92 -41.76 8.35 -4.26
CA LEU A 92 -42.11 8.73 -5.63
C LEU A 92 -40.90 9.14 -6.50
N GLU A 93 -39.71 9.32 -5.90
CA GLU A 93 -38.53 9.83 -6.60
C GLU A 93 -37.30 8.89 -6.51
N TYR A 94 -37.30 7.91 -5.61
CA TYR A 94 -36.19 7.00 -5.33
C TYR A 94 -36.66 5.54 -5.30
N THR A 95 -35.78 4.61 -5.62
CA THR A 95 -35.98 3.21 -5.23
C THR A 95 -35.47 3.03 -3.80
N ILE A 96 -36.26 2.40 -2.95
CA ILE A 96 -35.83 1.99 -1.61
C ILE A 96 -35.27 0.58 -1.71
N VAL A 97 -34.07 0.36 -1.18
CA VAL A 97 -33.44 -0.95 -1.07
C VAL A 97 -33.23 -1.28 0.39
N THR A 98 -33.89 -2.31 0.89
CA THR A 98 -33.76 -2.77 2.28
C THR A 98 -32.96 -4.08 2.31
N ILE A 99 -31.98 -4.16 3.20
CA ILE A 99 -31.07 -5.29 3.32
C ILE A 99 -31.07 -5.79 4.76
N GLU A 100 -31.60 -7.01 4.95
CA GLU A 100 -31.78 -7.67 6.24
C GLU A 100 -30.85 -8.90 6.33
N GLY A 101 -30.26 -9.17 7.49
CA GLY A 101 -29.46 -10.41 7.70
C GLY A 101 -28.43 -10.29 8.82
N SER A 102 -27.50 -11.23 8.92
CA SER A 102 -26.39 -11.16 9.90
C SER A 102 -25.36 -10.08 9.51
N ASP A 103 -24.85 -9.34 10.51
CA ASP A 103 -23.74 -8.40 10.30
C ASP A 103 -22.45 -9.14 9.85
N GLN A 104 -21.70 -8.54 8.92
CA GLN A 104 -20.45 -9.09 8.40
C GLN A 104 -19.39 -7.99 8.28
N SER A 105 -18.13 -8.35 8.57
CA SER A 105 -17.00 -7.40 8.47
C SER A 105 -16.86 -6.81 7.07
N ASN A 106 -17.01 -5.49 6.97
CA ASN A 106 -17.00 -4.69 5.72
C ASN A 106 -18.24 -4.84 4.82
N LEU A 107 -19.37 -5.37 5.32
CA LEU A 107 -20.61 -5.56 4.56
C LEU A 107 -21.05 -4.28 3.84
N LEU A 108 -21.17 -3.15 4.55
CA LEU A 108 -21.56 -1.85 3.98
C LEU A 108 -20.68 -1.41 2.80
N ILE A 109 -19.38 -1.76 2.79
CA ILE A 109 -18.44 -1.44 1.70
C ILE A 109 -18.69 -2.34 0.48
N ARG A 110 -19.04 -3.63 0.71
CA ARG A 110 -19.45 -4.53 -0.37
C ARG A 110 -20.78 -4.09 -0.99
N LEU A 111 -21.71 -3.60 -0.18
CA LEU A 111 -23.02 -3.09 -0.63
C LEU A 111 -22.87 -1.84 -1.50
N THR A 112 -22.12 -0.82 -1.05
CA THR A 112 -21.88 0.39 -1.87
C THR A 112 -21.05 0.08 -3.13
N GLY A 113 -20.08 -0.84 -3.05
CA GLY A 113 -19.35 -1.34 -4.21
C GLY A 113 -20.25 -2.05 -5.23
N ALA A 114 -21.22 -2.85 -4.77
CA ALA A 114 -22.16 -3.54 -5.64
C ALA A 114 -23.12 -2.55 -6.34
N PHE A 115 -23.70 -1.59 -5.62
CA PHE A 115 -24.52 -0.54 -6.23
C PHE A 115 -23.71 0.26 -7.28
N SER A 116 -22.49 0.68 -6.96
CA SER A 116 -21.63 1.43 -7.88
C SER A 116 -21.27 0.62 -9.14
N SER A 117 -20.98 -0.69 -8.98
CA SER A 117 -20.65 -1.60 -10.08
C SER A 117 -21.84 -1.85 -11.02
N ALA A 118 -23.07 -1.75 -10.50
CA ALA A 118 -24.31 -1.86 -11.26
C ALA A 118 -24.78 -0.53 -11.89
N GLY A 119 -24.03 0.58 -11.74
CA GLY A 119 -24.45 1.90 -12.22
C GLY A 119 -25.61 2.51 -11.41
N VAL A 120 -25.71 2.17 -10.13
CA VAL A 120 -26.75 2.59 -9.20
C VAL A 120 -26.19 3.60 -8.19
N ASP A 121 -26.68 4.83 -8.26
CA ASP A 121 -26.30 5.94 -7.39
C ASP A 121 -26.97 5.80 -6.01
N VAL A 122 -26.19 5.72 -4.93
CA VAL A 122 -26.70 5.76 -3.55
C VAL A 122 -26.86 7.21 -3.11
N ILE A 123 -28.11 7.67 -2.97
CA ILE A 123 -28.45 9.06 -2.66
C ILE A 123 -28.52 9.30 -1.14
N ALA A 124 -29.00 8.31 -0.38
CA ALA A 124 -29.03 8.32 1.07
C ALA A 124 -28.97 6.89 1.62
N ALA A 125 -28.53 6.73 2.86
CA ALA A 125 -28.58 5.46 3.56
C ALA A 125 -28.93 5.66 5.05
N ASN A 126 -29.71 4.74 5.60
CA ASN A 126 -29.97 4.60 7.03
C ASN A 126 -29.49 3.20 7.45
N ILE A 127 -28.43 3.17 8.26
CA ILE A 127 -27.68 1.96 8.59
C ILE A 127 -28.00 1.58 10.03
N SER A 128 -28.47 0.36 10.28
CA SER A 128 -28.90 -0.07 11.61
C SER A 128 -28.55 -1.53 11.92
N CYS A 129 -28.15 -1.78 13.17
CA CYS A 129 -27.77 -3.10 13.65
C CYS A 129 -28.26 -3.28 15.09
N GLU A 130 -28.97 -4.38 15.34
CA GLU A 130 -29.51 -4.76 16.65
C GLU A 130 -29.29 -6.28 16.86
N ASP A 131 -28.74 -6.66 18.01
CA ASP A 131 -28.39 -8.05 18.38
C ASP A 131 -27.65 -8.88 17.30
N GLY A 132 -26.81 -8.21 16.49
CA GLY A 132 -26.00 -8.84 15.43
C GLY A 132 -26.72 -9.06 14.10
N ARG A 133 -27.95 -8.55 13.96
CA ARG A 133 -28.68 -8.47 12.69
C ARG A 133 -28.68 -7.03 12.19
N ILE A 134 -28.43 -6.85 10.89
CA ILE A 134 -28.56 -5.56 10.20
C ILE A 134 -29.96 -5.37 9.62
N MET A 135 -30.37 -4.11 9.53
CA MET A 135 -31.42 -3.64 8.63
C MET A 135 -30.94 -2.32 8.01
N ASP A 136 -30.30 -2.41 6.85
CA ASP A 136 -29.75 -1.27 6.14
C ASP A 136 -30.69 -0.84 5.00
N VAL A 137 -31.07 0.44 4.99
CA VAL A 137 -32.06 0.99 4.04
C VAL A 137 -31.41 2.08 3.20
N PHE A 138 -31.30 1.84 1.90
CA PHE A 138 -30.69 2.74 0.91
C PHE A 138 -31.77 3.42 0.06
N LYS A 139 -31.62 4.71 -0.22
CA LYS A 139 -32.33 5.40 -1.31
C LYS A 139 -31.41 5.45 -2.50
N VAL A 140 -31.84 4.86 -3.62
CA VAL A 140 -31.00 4.75 -4.82
C VAL A 140 -31.71 5.25 -6.07
N LYS A 141 -30.90 5.59 -7.08
CA LYS A 141 -31.32 5.90 -8.45
C LYS A 141 -30.43 5.19 -9.46
N MET A 142 -30.95 4.94 -10.65
CA MET A 142 -30.19 4.47 -11.81
C MET A 142 -30.45 5.44 -12.97
N ASN A 143 -29.39 5.97 -13.59
CA ASN A 143 -29.50 7.01 -14.62
C ASN A 143 -30.41 8.20 -14.21
N GLY A 144 -30.35 8.60 -12.92
CA GLY A 144 -31.13 9.71 -12.36
C GLY A 144 -32.62 9.42 -12.08
N LYS A 145 -33.10 8.19 -12.29
CA LYS A 145 -34.50 7.76 -12.05
C LYS A 145 -34.56 6.59 -11.06
N GLN A 146 -35.76 6.18 -10.66
CA GLN A 146 -35.95 4.88 -9.99
C GLN A 146 -35.37 3.74 -10.84
N VAL A 147 -34.83 2.71 -10.17
CA VAL A 147 -34.36 1.47 -10.79
C VAL A 147 -35.57 0.76 -11.43
N PRO A 148 -35.49 0.33 -12.71
CA PRO A 148 -36.57 -0.42 -13.34
C PRO A 148 -36.80 -1.77 -12.66
N GLU A 149 -38.06 -2.17 -12.47
CA GLU A 149 -38.40 -3.43 -11.77
C GLU A 149 -37.81 -4.68 -12.44
N GLY A 150 -37.60 -4.63 -13.76
CA GLY A 150 -36.93 -5.70 -14.52
C GLY A 150 -35.45 -5.90 -14.18
N GLU A 151 -34.78 -4.90 -13.60
CA GLU A 151 -33.38 -4.97 -13.17
C GLU A 151 -33.24 -5.53 -11.73
N PHE A 152 -34.34 -5.62 -10.96
CA PHE A 152 -34.28 -5.94 -9.52
C PHE A 152 -33.61 -7.28 -9.23
N GLU A 153 -33.96 -8.36 -9.94
CA GLU A 153 -33.38 -9.67 -9.69
C GLU A 153 -31.92 -9.78 -10.19
N ALA A 154 -31.54 -9.02 -11.23
CA ALA A 154 -30.15 -8.94 -11.67
C ALA A 154 -29.26 -8.18 -10.66
N LEU A 155 -29.73 -7.03 -10.19
CA LEU A 155 -29.08 -6.21 -9.17
C LEU A 155 -28.99 -6.96 -7.82
N LYS A 156 -30.06 -7.66 -7.43
CA LYS A 156 -30.09 -8.58 -6.29
C LYS A 156 -29.06 -9.70 -6.42
N GLY A 157 -28.99 -10.35 -7.58
CA GLY A 157 -27.97 -11.36 -7.88
C GLY A 157 -26.55 -10.82 -7.70
N GLN A 158 -26.24 -9.66 -8.28
CA GLN A 158 -24.93 -9.01 -8.13
C GLN A 158 -24.60 -8.62 -6.68
N ILE A 159 -25.56 -8.09 -5.91
CA ILE A 159 -25.37 -7.78 -4.49
C ILE A 159 -25.08 -9.05 -3.69
N LEU A 160 -25.79 -10.15 -3.95
CA LEU A 160 -25.57 -11.43 -3.27
C LEU A 160 -24.25 -12.08 -3.67
N GLU A 161 -23.84 -11.99 -4.94
CA GLU A 161 -22.53 -12.48 -5.42
C GLU A 161 -21.37 -11.68 -4.79
N MET A 162 -21.42 -10.35 -4.83
CA MET A 162 -20.37 -9.50 -4.25
C MET A 162 -20.33 -9.56 -2.72
N THR A 163 -21.45 -9.79 -2.04
CA THR A 163 -21.45 -9.99 -0.58
C THR A 163 -21.02 -11.38 -0.15
N SER A 164 -21.43 -12.45 -0.85
CA SER A 164 -21.01 -13.83 -0.58
C SER A 164 -19.58 -14.15 -1.01
N SER A 165 -18.99 -13.34 -1.89
CA SER A 165 -17.60 -13.49 -2.31
C SER A 165 -16.64 -13.54 -1.09
N SER A 166 -15.95 -14.67 -0.97
CA SER A 166 -15.26 -15.07 0.26
C SER A 166 -14.00 -14.25 0.57
N ASN A 167 -13.47 -14.37 1.79
CA ASN A 167 -12.21 -13.77 2.22
C ASN A 167 -10.97 -14.38 1.51
N ARG A 168 -10.83 -14.22 0.19
CA ARG A 168 -9.67 -14.66 -0.62
C ARG A 168 -8.44 -13.75 -0.46
N SER A 169 -8.05 -13.49 0.78
CA SER A 169 -6.65 -13.16 1.05
C SER A 169 -5.86 -14.45 1.11
N THR A 170 -5.06 -14.71 0.08
CA THR A 170 -4.14 -15.86 0.00
C THR A 170 -2.97 -15.64 0.97
N ARG A 171 -3.26 -15.84 2.26
CA ARG A 171 -2.30 -15.75 3.36
C ARG A 171 -1.23 -16.85 3.24
N PRO A 172 0.03 -16.53 2.94
CA PRO A 172 1.13 -17.46 3.07
C PRO A 172 1.45 -17.65 4.56
N ALA A 173 1.90 -18.84 4.93
CA ALA A 173 2.40 -19.10 6.28
C ALA A 173 3.82 -18.51 6.45
N ILE A 174 3.89 -17.26 6.89
CA ILE A 174 5.16 -16.59 7.19
C ILE A 174 5.48 -16.65 8.68
N TYR A 175 6.66 -17.18 8.99
CA TYR A 175 7.53 -16.68 10.06
C TYR A 175 8.99 -16.94 9.64
N GLY A 176 9.77 -15.86 9.46
CA GLY A 176 11.13 -15.87 8.92
C GLY A 176 12.22 -16.55 9.77
N ILE A 177 11.84 -17.40 10.73
CA ILE A 177 12.75 -18.29 11.47
C ILE A 177 12.79 -19.66 10.78
N VAL A 178 11.62 -20.20 10.37
CA VAL A 178 11.54 -21.52 9.73
C VAL A 178 11.94 -21.48 8.26
N ALA A 179 11.57 -20.42 7.52
CA ALA A 179 12.01 -20.25 6.14
C ALA A 179 13.54 -20.12 6.05
N ALA A 180 14.16 -19.34 6.95
CA ALA A 180 15.60 -19.26 7.08
C ALA A 180 16.22 -20.62 7.44
N ALA A 181 15.65 -21.37 8.38
CA ALA A 181 16.16 -22.70 8.77
C ALA A 181 16.02 -23.76 7.65
N GLU A 182 14.97 -23.73 6.84
CA GLU A 182 14.81 -24.65 5.70
C GLU A 182 15.76 -24.27 4.55
N VAL A 183 15.98 -22.97 4.30
CA VAL A 183 17.04 -22.50 3.38
C VAL A 183 18.44 -22.86 3.90
N GLU A 184 18.66 -22.81 5.21
CA GLU A 184 19.90 -23.29 5.85
C GLU A 184 20.08 -24.81 5.64
N ARG A 185 19.00 -25.58 5.81
CA ARG A 185 18.95 -27.04 5.57
C ARG A 185 19.21 -27.41 4.10
N LEU A 186 18.84 -26.53 3.17
CA LEU A 186 19.04 -26.68 1.73
C LEU A 186 20.36 -26.06 1.22
N ARG A 187 21.14 -25.38 2.08
CA ARG A 187 22.48 -24.86 1.73
C ARG A 187 23.47 -25.89 1.15
N PRO A 188 23.44 -27.20 1.51
CA PRO A 188 24.32 -28.21 0.89
C PRO A 188 24.21 -28.35 -0.64
N LEU A 189 23.16 -27.80 -1.26
CA LEU A 189 22.93 -27.84 -2.71
C LEU A 189 23.88 -26.96 -3.55
N TYR A 190 24.85 -26.29 -2.94
CA TYR A 190 25.82 -25.40 -3.64
C TYR A 190 27.12 -26.09 -4.12
N GLY A 191 27.22 -27.43 -4.12
CA GLY A 191 28.45 -28.08 -4.59
C GLY A 191 28.50 -29.62 -4.52
N VAL A 192 27.61 -30.32 -5.23
CA VAL A 192 27.73 -31.76 -5.50
C VAL A 192 27.47 -32.04 -6.98
N SER A 193 28.17 -33.01 -7.56
CA SER A 193 28.17 -33.28 -9.01
C SER A 193 26.83 -33.78 -9.57
N SER A 194 26.67 -33.57 -10.88
CA SER A 194 25.48 -33.72 -11.76
C SER A 194 24.82 -35.12 -11.87
N HIS A 195 25.01 -36.00 -10.90
CA HIS A 195 24.22 -37.23 -10.73
C HIS A 195 23.40 -37.23 -9.43
N GLY A 196 23.85 -36.55 -8.36
CA GLY A 196 23.02 -36.38 -7.16
C GLY A 196 21.85 -35.40 -7.37
N GLU A 197 22.02 -34.43 -8.26
CA GLU A 197 21.03 -33.37 -8.51
C GLU A 197 19.68 -33.92 -9.03
N VAL A 198 19.72 -34.93 -9.90
CA VAL A 198 18.50 -35.54 -10.49
C VAL A 198 17.68 -36.24 -9.40
N GLU A 199 18.31 -37.10 -8.58
CA GLU A 199 17.64 -37.78 -7.47
C GLU A 199 17.06 -36.78 -6.46
N THR A 200 17.73 -35.65 -6.19
CA THR A 200 17.17 -34.60 -5.31
C THR A 200 15.99 -33.84 -5.91
N LEU A 201 15.95 -33.64 -7.23
CA LEU A 201 14.82 -33.03 -7.92
C LEU A 201 13.62 -33.98 -8.00
N GLU A 202 13.86 -35.27 -8.21
CA GLU A 202 12.83 -36.31 -8.15
C GLU A 202 12.28 -36.48 -6.74
N LEU A 203 13.13 -36.43 -5.70
CA LEU A 203 12.69 -36.41 -4.30
C LEU A 203 11.84 -35.17 -3.98
N ALA A 204 12.26 -33.98 -4.41
CA ALA A 204 11.48 -32.75 -4.23
C ALA A 204 10.14 -32.78 -4.98
N ALA A 205 10.09 -33.40 -6.17
CA ALA A 205 8.86 -33.62 -6.91
C ALA A 205 7.94 -34.65 -6.23
N ALA A 206 8.49 -35.73 -5.66
CA ALA A 206 7.75 -36.71 -4.88
C ALA A 206 7.17 -36.10 -3.58
N GLU A 207 7.94 -35.28 -2.86
CA GLU A 207 7.45 -34.52 -1.71
C GLU A 207 6.29 -33.57 -2.10
N MET A 208 6.41 -32.85 -3.23
CA MET A 208 5.31 -32.02 -3.75
C MET A 208 4.06 -32.85 -4.09
N ALA A 209 4.23 -34.00 -4.75
CA ALA A 209 3.12 -34.88 -5.11
C ALA A 209 2.42 -35.46 -3.89
N GLN A 210 3.17 -35.83 -2.84
CA GLN A 210 2.61 -36.28 -1.57
C GLN A 210 1.80 -35.17 -0.89
N VAL A 211 2.35 -33.97 -0.73
CA VAL A 211 1.66 -32.86 -0.06
C VAL A 211 0.41 -32.41 -0.86
N ALA A 212 0.45 -32.48 -2.20
CA ALA A 212 -0.73 -32.28 -3.04
C ALA A 212 -1.80 -33.36 -2.80
N ALA A 213 -1.41 -34.63 -2.65
CA ALA A 213 -2.33 -35.70 -2.33
C ALA A 213 -2.96 -35.56 -0.93
N GLU A 214 -2.19 -35.10 0.06
CA GLU A 214 -2.66 -34.80 1.42
C GLU A 214 -3.66 -33.63 1.45
N LEU A 215 -3.43 -32.59 0.65
CA LEU A 215 -4.41 -31.51 0.44
C LEU A 215 -5.71 -32.04 -0.17
N VAL A 216 -5.63 -32.78 -1.28
CA VAL A 216 -6.80 -33.34 -1.97
C VAL A 216 -7.56 -34.34 -1.08
N ALA A 217 -6.88 -35.11 -0.24
CA ALA A 217 -7.51 -35.97 0.76
C ALA A 217 -8.27 -35.15 1.81
N THR A 218 -7.68 -34.06 2.32
CA THR A 218 -8.29 -33.17 3.30
C THR A 218 -9.52 -32.44 2.73
N GLU A 219 -9.46 -31.99 1.47
CA GLU A 219 -10.61 -31.41 0.77
C GLU A 219 -11.75 -32.41 0.58
N ARG A 220 -11.45 -33.65 0.18
CA ARG A 220 -12.45 -34.73 0.06
C ARG A 220 -13.10 -35.05 1.41
N ASP A 221 -12.34 -35.01 2.50
CA ASP A 221 -12.89 -35.19 3.85
C ASP A 221 -13.76 -34.01 4.30
N ILE A 222 -13.41 -32.76 3.99
CA ILE A 222 -14.28 -31.60 4.24
C ILE A 222 -15.60 -31.74 3.47
N LEU A 223 -15.55 -32.11 2.19
CA LEU A 223 -16.77 -32.33 1.39
C LEU A 223 -17.64 -33.45 1.98
N ARG A 224 -17.03 -34.56 2.45
CA ARG A 224 -17.73 -35.65 3.15
C ARG A 224 -18.34 -35.23 4.48
N LEU A 225 -17.67 -34.36 5.24
CA LEU A 225 -18.16 -33.85 6.53
C LEU A 225 -19.32 -32.86 6.31
N ARG A 226 -19.21 -31.94 5.34
CA ARG A 226 -20.31 -31.05 4.92
C ARG A 226 -21.53 -31.86 4.47
N ALA A 227 -21.34 -32.87 3.61
CA ALA A 227 -22.41 -33.74 3.13
C ALA A 227 -23.04 -34.66 4.20
N LYS A 228 -22.49 -34.72 5.41
CA LYS A 228 -23.01 -35.50 6.55
C LYS A 228 -23.50 -34.64 7.72
N GLY A 229 -23.56 -33.31 7.58
CA GLY A 229 -23.93 -32.41 8.67
C GLY A 229 -22.94 -32.46 9.85
N GLY A 230 -21.64 -32.60 9.56
CA GLY A 230 -20.60 -32.69 10.57
C GLY A 230 -20.49 -31.43 11.46
N ASP A 231 -20.18 -31.65 12.74
CA ASP A 231 -20.01 -30.60 13.76
C ASP A 231 -19.11 -29.43 13.30
N GLU A 232 -19.56 -28.20 13.56
CA GLU A 232 -18.94 -26.96 13.09
C GLU A 232 -17.52 -26.76 13.66
N ARG A 233 -17.22 -27.28 14.86
CA ARG A 233 -15.85 -27.35 15.41
C ARG A 233 -14.95 -28.28 14.60
N THR A 234 -15.45 -29.48 14.29
CA THR A 234 -14.75 -30.49 13.47
C THR A 234 -14.53 -29.98 12.04
N LEU A 235 -15.50 -29.25 11.48
CA LEU A 235 -15.38 -28.58 10.19
C LEU A 235 -14.28 -27.52 10.22
N THR A 236 -14.32 -26.62 11.20
CA THR A 236 -13.32 -25.56 11.40
C THR A 236 -11.90 -26.13 11.56
N ALA A 237 -11.76 -27.22 12.32
CA ALA A 237 -10.47 -27.90 12.51
C ALA A 237 -9.94 -28.52 11.20
N ARG A 238 -10.80 -29.11 10.36
CA ARG A 238 -10.40 -29.63 9.05
C ARG A 238 -10.13 -28.53 8.03
N GLU A 239 -10.82 -27.39 8.10
CA GLU A 239 -10.53 -26.23 7.25
C GLU A 239 -9.21 -25.56 7.62
N ALA A 240 -8.85 -25.53 8.91
CA ALA A 240 -7.50 -25.16 9.36
C ALA A 240 -6.43 -26.13 8.83
N LEU A 241 -6.68 -27.44 8.88
CA LEU A 241 -5.77 -28.45 8.31
C LEU A 241 -5.63 -28.31 6.79
N ARG A 242 -6.72 -28.01 6.06
CA ARG A 242 -6.67 -27.71 4.61
C ARG A 242 -5.78 -26.50 4.32
N ALA A 243 -5.88 -25.43 5.12
CA ALA A 243 -5.02 -24.26 4.97
C ALA A 243 -3.54 -24.59 5.25
N GLU A 244 -3.27 -25.49 6.20
CA GLU A 244 -1.92 -25.98 6.48
C GLU A 244 -1.35 -26.82 5.32
N SER A 245 -2.08 -27.81 4.80
CA SER A 245 -1.69 -28.60 3.64
C SER A 245 -1.52 -27.76 2.38
N ALA A 246 -2.43 -26.80 2.13
CA ALA A 246 -2.33 -25.88 0.99
C ALA A 246 -1.07 -25.02 1.08
N SER A 247 -0.77 -24.46 2.26
CA SER A 247 0.45 -23.68 2.45
C SER A 247 1.71 -24.55 2.42
N ALA A 248 1.65 -25.84 2.78
CA ALA A 248 2.75 -26.78 2.60
C ALA A 248 3.06 -27.01 1.10
N LEU A 249 2.03 -27.17 0.28
CA LEU A 249 2.17 -27.30 -1.17
C LEU A 249 2.75 -26.01 -1.79
N GLU A 250 2.18 -24.86 -1.45
CA GLU A 250 2.63 -23.54 -1.93
C GLU A 250 4.10 -23.26 -1.58
N ARG A 251 4.53 -23.59 -0.35
CA ARG A 251 5.95 -23.48 0.05
C ARG A 251 6.88 -24.33 -0.82
N LYS A 252 6.50 -25.58 -1.11
CA LYS A 252 7.32 -26.47 -1.97
C LYS A 252 7.31 -26.02 -3.43
N MET A 253 6.18 -25.55 -3.96
CA MET A 253 6.09 -24.96 -5.30
C MET A 253 6.96 -23.70 -5.44
N ALA A 254 6.91 -22.79 -4.47
CA ALA A 254 7.74 -21.58 -4.47
C ALA A 254 9.24 -21.90 -4.35
N ALA A 255 9.62 -22.90 -3.55
CA ALA A 255 11.00 -23.38 -3.46
C ALA A 255 11.48 -23.98 -4.80
N MET A 256 10.67 -24.82 -5.46
CA MET A 256 10.98 -25.35 -6.79
C MET A 256 11.10 -24.23 -7.83
N GLN A 257 10.20 -23.25 -7.83
CA GLN A 257 10.29 -22.08 -8.70
C GLN A 257 11.57 -21.26 -8.48
N ALA A 258 12.00 -21.08 -7.23
CA ALA A 258 13.27 -20.40 -6.90
C ALA A 258 14.49 -21.19 -7.41
N VAL A 259 14.51 -22.53 -7.27
CA VAL A 259 15.56 -23.40 -7.82
C VAL A 259 15.58 -23.35 -9.35
N MET A 260 14.40 -23.40 -9.99
CA MET A 260 14.28 -23.27 -11.46
C MET A 260 14.68 -21.87 -11.97
N ALA A 261 14.47 -20.82 -11.19
CA ALA A 261 14.93 -19.46 -11.50
C ALA A 261 16.46 -19.34 -11.35
N ALA A 262 17.03 -19.81 -10.24
CA ALA A 262 18.48 -19.85 -10.02
C ALA A 262 19.20 -20.65 -11.13
N ARG A 263 18.61 -21.75 -11.60
CA ARG A 263 19.13 -22.53 -12.74
C ARG A 263 19.14 -21.72 -14.05
N ARG A 264 18.20 -20.80 -14.27
CA ARG A 264 18.23 -19.90 -15.44
C ARG A 264 19.36 -18.86 -15.32
N THR A 265 19.60 -18.32 -14.12
CA THR A 265 20.70 -17.39 -13.88
C THR A 265 22.06 -18.06 -14.03
N ALA A 266 22.27 -19.24 -13.43
CA ALA A 266 23.53 -19.97 -13.50
C ALA A 266 23.91 -20.41 -14.93
N VAL A 267 22.92 -20.67 -15.80
CA VAL A 267 23.16 -20.95 -17.23
C VAL A 267 23.62 -19.70 -18.00
N VAL A 268 23.25 -18.49 -17.56
CA VAL A 268 23.72 -17.22 -18.15
C VAL A 268 25.12 -16.84 -17.61
N GLU A 269 25.40 -17.11 -16.33
CA GLU A 269 26.73 -16.86 -15.75
C GLU A 269 27.81 -17.83 -16.27
N ALA A 270 27.42 -18.98 -16.83
CA ALA A 270 28.33 -19.98 -17.38
C ALA A 270 28.93 -19.64 -18.77
N GLU A 271 28.55 -18.54 -19.41
CA GLU A 271 29.04 -18.15 -20.75
C GLU A 271 30.23 -17.17 -20.75
N GLU A 272 30.70 -16.63 -19.61
CA GLU A 272 31.97 -15.87 -19.56
C GLU A 272 33.20 -16.81 -19.49
N GLU A 273 33.94 -16.95 -20.60
CA GLU A 273 35.23 -17.64 -20.61
C GLU A 273 36.32 -16.92 -19.78
N PRO A 274 37.28 -17.65 -19.18
CA PRO A 274 38.26 -17.10 -18.26
C PRO A 274 39.33 -16.22 -18.94
N LYS A 275 39.20 -14.90 -18.74
CA LYS A 275 40.11 -13.84 -19.21
C LYS A 275 41.60 -14.15 -19.00
N THR A 276 42.38 -13.93 -20.05
CA THR A 276 43.77 -14.34 -20.25
C THR A 276 44.77 -13.57 -19.36
N VAL A 277 46.01 -14.08 -19.29
CA VAL A 277 47.09 -13.43 -18.53
C VAL A 277 47.41 -12.02 -19.08
N ALA A 278 47.32 -11.82 -20.40
CA ALA A 278 47.59 -10.53 -21.03
C ALA A 278 46.60 -9.43 -20.60
N GLU A 279 45.31 -9.77 -20.52
CA GLU A 279 44.26 -8.85 -20.07
C GLU A 279 44.46 -8.44 -18.60
N ARG A 280 44.80 -9.41 -17.74
CA ARG A 280 45.12 -9.15 -16.32
C ARG A 280 46.33 -8.24 -16.14
N MET A 281 47.31 -8.30 -17.04
CA MET A 281 48.48 -7.41 -17.01
C MET A 281 48.14 -5.98 -17.48
N MET A 282 47.17 -5.79 -18.37
CA MET A 282 46.71 -4.43 -18.74
C MET A 282 45.95 -3.74 -17.60
N GLU A 283 45.30 -4.48 -16.70
CA GLU A 283 44.64 -3.87 -15.54
C GLU A 283 45.63 -3.31 -14.50
N GLN A 284 46.82 -3.91 -14.36
CA GLN A 284 47.87 -3.42 -13.44
C GLN A 284 48.47 -2.05 -13.85
N PHE A 285 48.21 -1.56 -15.06
CA PHE A 285 48.65 -0.24 -15.53
C PHE A 285 47.58 0.86 -15.45
N LYS A 286 46.39 0.56 -14.89
CA LYS A 286 45.43 1.61 -14.50
C LYS A 286 45.89 2.30 -13.20
N PRO A 287 45.73 3.63 -13.06
CA PRO A 287 46.10 4.34 -11.84
C PRO A 287 45.29 3.84 -10.63
N PRO A 288 45.85 3.90 -9.40
CA PRO A 288 45.28 3.24 -8.23
C PRO A 288 43.88 3.75 -7.87
N SER A 289 42.95 2.83 -7.63
CA SER A 289 41.57 3.14 -7.26
C SER A 289 41.49 3.78 -5.88
N MET A 290 40.98 5.00 -5.81
CA MET A 290 40.62 5.68 -4.55
C MET A 290 39.61 4.85 -3.76
N SER A 291 39.92 4.56 -2.49
CA SER A 291 39.01 3.82 -1.61
C SER A 291 37.86 4.70 -1.09
N SER A 292 36.64 4.18 -1.19
CA SER A 292 35.45 4.59 -0.42
C SER A 292 35.03 6.08 -0.48
N GLN A 293 34.40 6.50 -1.57
CA GLN A 293 33.25 7.42 -1.53
C GLN A 293 32.40 7.35 -2.82
N ALA A 294 31.08 7.50 -2.68
CA ALA A 294 30.07 7.72 -3.72
C ALA A 294 30.19 6.91 -5.04
N VAL A 295 29.66 5.67 -5.06
CA VAL A 295 29.11 5.10 -6.31
C VAL A 295 27.71 5.68 -6.51
N GLY A 296 27.65 6.82 -7.19
CA GLY A 296 26.41 7.52 -7.54
C GLY A 296 26.64 8.40 -8.75
N GLY A 297 26.06 8.03 -9.89
CA GLY A 297 26.00 8.90 -11.07
C GLY A 297 25.05 10.08 -10.86
N ALA A 298 24.90 10.91 -11.89
CA ALA A 298 23.89 11.97 -11.92
C ALA A 298 22.51 11.47 -11.46
N GLY A 299 21.78 12.30 -10.71
CA GLY A 299 20.45 11.96 -10.19
C GLY A 299 20.41 11.03 -8.96
N SER A 300 21.54 10.54 -8.45
CA SER A 300 21.53 9.51 -7.40
C SER A 300 21.29 9.99 -5.96
N GLY A 301 21.33 11.30 -5.70
CA GLY A 301 21.42 11.85 -4.34
C GLY A 301 22.72 11.44 -3.62
N ASN A 302 22.88 11.91 -2.38
CA ASN A 302 23.91 11.36 -1.49
C ASN A 302 23.42 10.08 -0.75
N GLY A 303 22.10 9.88 -0.70
CA GLY A 303 21.40 8.75 -0.12
C GLY A 303 20.79 9.01 1.27
N TYR A 304 21.02 10.19 1.85
CA TYR A 304 20.41 10.65 3.11
C TYR A 304 19.22 11.57 2.88
N GLU A 305 18.80 11.76 1.63
CA GLU A 305 17.64 12.57 1.27
C GLU A 305 16.37 12.15 2.02
N ILE A 306 15.58 13.15 2.41
CA ILE A 306 14.22 13.03 2.92
C ILE A 306 13.41 14.05 2.13
N LEU A 307 12.62 13.55 1.18
CA LEU A 307 11.87 14.36 0.23
C LEU A 307 10.55 14.81 0.84
N PHE A 308 10.18 16.05 0.58
CA PHE A 308 8.85 16.58 0.88
C PHE A 308 8.13 16.88 -0.43
N GLN A 309 6.94 16.33 -0.66
CA GLN A 309 6.09 16.81 -1.74
C GLN A 309 5.49 18.15 -1.29
N GLY A 310 5.98 19.24 -1.86
CA GLY A 310 5.64 20.61 -1.47
C GLY A 310 4.33 21.14 -2.06
N PHE A 311 3.39 20.26 -2.42
CA PHE A 311 2.08 20.62 -3.01
C PHE A 311 1.08 19.46 -2.90
N ASN A 312 -0.18 19.77 -3.18
CA ASN A 312 -1.28 18.83 -3.32
C ASN A 312 -2.11 19.16 -4.57
N TRP A 313 -3.20 18.44 -4.86
CA TRP A 313 -4.00 18.65 -6.08
C TRP A 313 -4.75 20.00 -6.11
N GLU A 314 -4.99 20.59 -4.95
CA GLU A 314 -5.70 21.86 -4.76
C GLU A 314 -4.77 23.08 -4.75
N SER A 315 -3.45 22.88 -4.63
CA SER A 315 -2.43 23.94 -4.50
C SER A 315 -2.51 25.03 -5.58
N CYS A 316 -2.94 24.69 -6.79
CA CYS A 316 -3.12 25.62 -7.92
C CYS A 316 -4.28 26.62 -7.73
N LYS A 317 -5.09 26.48 -6.68
CA LYS A 317 -6.20 27.40 -6.32
C LYS A 317 -5.75 28.50 -5.35
N HIS A 318 -4.44 28.59 -5.08
CA HIS A 318 -3.83 29.44 -4.06
C HIS A 318 -2.55 30.12 -4.57
N ASN A 319 -2.06 31.12 -3.83
CA ASN A 319 -0.77 31.80 -4.12
C ASN A 319 0.42 30.89 -3.73
N TRP A 320 0.56 29.75 -4.39
CA TRP A 320 1.28 28.60 -3.84
C TRP A 320 2.75 28.87 -3.53
N TYR A 321 3.50 29.50 -4.45
CA TYR A 321 4.92 29.80 -4.22
C TYR A 321 5.15 30.73 -3.01
N LYS A 322 4.20 31.63 -2.70
CA LYS A 322 4.23 32.46 -1.48
C LYS A 322 3.90 31.64 -0.22
N THR A 323 2.90 30.76 -0.30
CA THR A 323 2.52 29.86 0.81
C THR A 323 3.69 28.98 1.22
N LEU A 324 4.28 28.25 0.27
CA LEU A 324 5.41 27.36 0.53
C LEU A 324 6.66 28.14 0.96
N GLY A 325 6.90 29.31 0.36
CA GLY A 325 7.97 30.24 0.78
C GLY A 325 7.91 30.66 2.25
N SER A 326 6.70 30.80 2.81
CA SER A 326 6.50 31.09 4.25
C SER A 326 6.82 29.90 5.16
N GLN A 327 6.77 28.68 4.63
CA GLN A 327 6.93 27.42 5.37
C GLN A 327 8.36 26.88 5.39
N LEU A 328 9.27 27.37 4.52
CA LEU A 328 10.61 26.80 4.34
C LEU A 328 11.41 26.59 5.65
N ARG A 329 11.33 27.54 6.59
CA ARG A 329 12.00 27.43 7.90
C ARG A 329 11.47 26.27 8.76
N ASP A 330 10.18 25.99 8.65
CA ASP A 330 9.52 24.88 9.35
C ASP A 330 9.83 23.54 8.67
N ILE A 331 9.86 23.50 7.33
CA ILE A 331 10.29 22.35 6.52
C ILE A 331 11.74 21.94 6.88
N VAL A 332 12.67 22.90 6.93
CA VAL A 332 14.07 22.62 7.36
C VAL A 332 14.14 22.15 8.81
N LYS A 333 13.39 22.79 9.72
CA LYS A 333 13.36 22.43 11.14
C LYS A 333 12.77 21.03 11.37
N ALA A 334 11.80 20.61 10.57
CA ALA A 334 11.26 19.25 10.56
C ALA A 334 12.29 18.21 10.09
N GLY A 335 13.29 18.64 9.32
CA GLY A 335 14.47 17.86 8.96
C GLY A 335 14.53 17.40 7.50
N PHE A 336 13.61 17.86 6.64
CA PHE A 336 13.63 17.60 5.20
C PHE A 336 14.92 18.13 4.54
N THR A 337 15.29 17.54 3.40
CA THR A 337 16.50 17.92 2.62
C THR A 337 16.16 18.52 1.25
N SER A 338 14.96 18.23 0.75
CA SER A 338 14.60 18.43 -0.64
C SER A 338 13.09 18.58 -0.74
N VAL A 339 12.61 19.46 -1.62
CA VAL A 339 11.18 19.67 -1.86
C VAL A 339 10.87 19.48 -3.33
N TRP A 340 9.94 18.57 -3.61
CA TRP A 340 9.32 18.39 -4.91
C TRP A 340 8.24 19.47 -5.11
N LEU A 341 8.50 20.36 -6.07
CA LEU A 341 7.62 21.44 -6.49
C LEU A 341 6.76 20.97 -7.67
N PRO A 342 5.52 21.49 -7.84
CA PRO A 342 4.64 21.11 -8.94
C PRO A 342 5.20 21.55 -10.31
N PRO A 343 4.60 21.11 -11.44
CA PRO A 343 5.06 21.49 -12.77
C PRO A 343 5.08 23.02 -12.94
N PRO A 344 6.23 23.63 -13.31
CA PRO A 344 6.41 25.08 -13.23
C PRO A 344 5.87 25.85 -14.44
N SER A 345 5.67 25.17 -15.57
CA SER A 345 5.26 25.76 -16.84
C SER A 345 3.77 26.09 -16.90
N GLU A 346 3.41 26.98 -17.82
CA GLU A 346 2.04 27.21 -18.27
C GLU A 346 1.42 25.91 -18.81
N SER A 347 0.13 25.70 -18.51
CA SER A 347 -0.57 24.42 -18.70
C SER A 347 -2.08 24.65 -18.83
N VAL A 348 -2.72 23.84 -19.69
CA VAL A 348 -4.17 23.86 -19.92
C VAL A 348 -4.94 23.38 -18.68
N SER A 349 -4.37 22.46 -17.90
CA SER A 349 -4.84 22.14 -16.55
C SER A 349 -4.11 23.02 -15.53
N PRO A 350 -4.81 23.64 -14.55
CA PRO A 350 -4.15 24.49 -13.56
C PRO A 350 -3.18 23.73 -12.66
N GLN A 351 -3.28 22.40 -12.56
CA GLN A 351 -2.34 21.55 -11.83
C GLN A 351 -0.98 21.36 -12.52
N GLY A 352 -0.82 21.78 -13.79
CA GLY A 352 0.45 21.74 -14.52
C GLY A 352 0.65 20.53 -15.45
N TYR A 353 -0.20 19.50 -15.35
CA TYR A 353 -0.08 18.24 -16.10
C TYR A 353 -0.71 18.24 -17.50
N LEU A 354 -0.88 19.40 -18.13
CA LEU A 354 -1.22 19.54 -19.56
C LEU A 354 -0.41 20.71 -20.16
N PRO A 355 0.94 20.64 -20.12
CA PRO A 355 1.80 21.80 -20.31
C PRO A 355 1.78 22.35 -21.74
N GLY A 356 1.78 23.68 -21.87
CA GLY A 356 1.73 24.43 -23.13
C GLY A 356 3.09 24.95 -23.56
N ASP A 357 3.42 26.22 -23.28
CA ASP A 357 4.78 26.73 -23.46
C ASP A 357 5.67 26.39 -22.25
N LEU A 358 6.57 25.42 -22.44
CA LEU A 358 7.50 24.95 -21.41
C LEU A 358 8.42 26.07 -20.86
N TYR A 359 8.70 27.10 -21.66
CA TYR A 359 9.53 28.24 -21.24
C TYR A 359 8.72 29.37 -20.58
N ASN A 360 7.40 29.34 -20.62
CA ASN A 360 6.55 30.28 -19.87
C ASN A 360 6.30 29.73 -18.47
N LEU A 361 7.04 30.22 -17.47
CA LEU A 361 6.95 29.74 -16.08
C LEU A 361 5.96 30.54 -15.22
N ASN A 362 4.92 31.08 -15.85
CA ASN A 362 3.79 31.74 -15.17
C ASN A 362 2.62 30.75 -15.16
N SER A 363 2.51 30.01 -14.07
CA SER A 363 1.52 28.94 -13.86
C SER A 363 0.46 29.38 -12.84
N ALA A 364 -0.55 28.53 -12.60
CA ALA A 364 -1.53 28.78 -11.54
C ALA A 364 -0.94 28.75 -10.11
N PHE A 365 0.28 28.22 -9.93
CA PHE A 365 1.00 28.23 -8.66
C PHE A 365 1.71 29.58 -8.36
N GLY A 366 1.93 30.39 -9.40
CA GLY A 366 2.54 31.72 -9.32
C GLY A 366 3.37 32.10 -10.56
N THR A 367 3.94 33.31 -10.52
CA THR A 367 4.79 33.85 -11.59
C THR A 367 6.22 33.32 -11.56
N GLU A 368 6.95 33.43 -12.67
CA GLU A 368 8.37 33.04 -12.75
C GLU A 368 9.22 33.78 -11.69
N ALA A 369 8.93 35.06 -11.43
CA ALA A 369 9.63 35.86 -10.44
C ALA A 369 9.40 35.36 -8.99
N GLU A 370 8.24 34.76 -8.72
CA GLU A 370 7.93 34.14 -7.42
C GLU A 370 8.57 32.76 -7.30
N LEU A 371 8.59 31.97 -8.38
CA LEU A 371 9.28 30.68 -8.44
C LEU A 371 10.79 30.83 -8.19
N ARG A 372 11.43 31.77 -8.90
CA ARG A 372 12.86 32.11 -8.71
C ARG A 372 13.16 32.51 -7.26
N ARG A 373 12.29 33.32 -6.65
CA ARG A 373 12.45 33.75 -5.25
C ARG A 373 12.24 32.60 -4.26
N LEU A 374 11.26 31.74 -4.51
CA LEU A 374 11.03 30.52 -3.71
C LEU A 374 12.28 29.63 -3.72
N ILE A 375 12.83 29.33 -4.90
CA ILE A 375 14.01 28.47 -5.06
C ILE A 375 15.25 29.12 -4.43
N GLN A 376 15.48 30.42 -4.64
CA GLN A 376 16.55 31.15 -3.94
C GLN A 376 16.42 31.01 -2.43
N SER A 377 15.24 31.24 -1.85
CA SER A 377 15.03 31.11 -0.41
C SER A 377 15.00 29.67 0.11
N MET A 378 14.86 28.66 -0.76
CA MET A 378 15.11 27.25 -0.44
C MET A 378 16.61 26.99 -0.31
N HIS A 379 17.42 27.46 -1.26
CA HIS A 379 18.88 27.37 -1.21
C HIS A 379 19.47 28.13 0.00
N GLU A 380 18.94 29.31 0.32
CA GLU A 380 19.32 30.10 1.52
C GLU A 380 19.11 29.35 2.85
N VAL A 381 18.26 28.31 2.88
CA VAL A 381 18.03 27.44 4.06
C VAL A 381 18.53 26.00 3.86
N GLY A 382 19.22 25.70 2.76
CA GLY A 382 19.81 24.38 2.47
C GLY A 382 18.83 23.31 1.97
N LEU A 383 17.67 23.69 1.42
CA LEU A 383 16.75 22.79 0.73
C LEU A 383 17.05 22.72 -0.77
N LYS A 384 17.06 21.51 -1.32
CA LYS A 384 17.10 21.28 -2.78
C LYS A 384 15.71 21.45 -3.40
N ALA A 385 15.60 22.09 -4.55
CA ALA A 385 14.38 22.22 -5.35
C ALA A 385 14.33 21.12 -6.43
N ILE A 386 13.30 20.27 -6.38
CA ILE A 386 13.06 19.22 -7.37
C ILE A 386 11.87 19.65 -8.23
N ALA A 387 12.05 19.79 -9.54
CA ALA A 387 10.97 20.14 -10.47
C ALA A 387 10.14 18.91 -10.82
N ASP A 388 8.84 19.09 -11.01
CA ASP A 388 8.04 18.15 -11.78
C ASP A 388 8.23 18.37 -13.29
N ILE A 389 8.51 17.29 -14.02
CA ILE A 389 8.95 17.30 -15.42
C ILE A 389 7.96 16.50 -16.26
N VAL A 390 6.96 17.22 -16.80
CA VAL A 390 5.91 16.68 -17.68
C VAL A 390 6.34 16.81 -19.14
N ILE A 391 6.86 15.72 -19.70
CA ILE A 391 7.43 15.68 -21.07
C ILE A 391 6.84 14.60 -21.98
N ASN A 392 6.13 13.63 -21.41
CA ASN A 392 5.43 12.53 -22.10
C ASN A 392 4.47 13.01 -23.20
N HIS A 393 3.76 14.09 -22.90
CA HIS A 393 2.76 14.73 -23.74
C HIS A 393 2.82 16.25 -23.55
N ARG A 394 2.30 17.00 -24.51
CA ARG A 394 2.34 18.47 -24.47
C ARG A 394 1.15 19.04 -25.24
N CYS A 395 0.51 20.08 -24.72
CA CYS A 395 -0.56 20.78 -25.42
C CYS A 395 -0.02 21.73 -26.48
N ALA A 396 -0.63 21.72 -27.66
CA ALA A 396 -0.30 22.63 -28.75
C ALA A 396 -1.02 23.97 -28.58
N THR A 397 -0.31 25.07 -28.83
CA THR A 397 -0.81 26.45 -28.66
C THR A 397 -1.79 26.89 -29.75
N TYR A 398 -1.74 26.24 -30.93
CA TYR A 398 -2.59 26.58 -32.08
C TYR A 398 -3.08 25.33 -32.82
N GLN A 399 -4.19 25.50 -33.54
CA GLN A 399 -4.65 24.52 -34.53
C GLN A 399 -3.80 24.58 -35.81
N GLY A 400 -3.56 23.43 -36.42
CA GLY A 400 -3.00 23.31 -37.77
C GLY A 400 -4.03 23.59 -38.86
N SER A 401 -3.61 23.51 -40.12
CA SER A 401 -4.49 23.65 -41.29
C SER A 401 -5.52 22.51 -41.44
N ASP A 402 -5.37 21.43 -40.67
CA ASP A 402 -6.33 20.33 -40.54
C ASP A 402 -7.29 20.50 -39.34
N GLY A 403 -7.25 21.65 -38.65
CA GLY A 403 -8.11 21.97 -37.51
C GLY A 403 -7.73 21.28 -36.19
N LYS A 404 -6.65 20.49 -36.16
CA LYS A 404 -6.21 19.77 -34.95
C LYS A 404 -5.22 20.60 -34.15
N TRP A 405 -5.24 20.47 -32.83
CA TRP A 405 -4.27 21.10 -31.93
C TRP A 405 -2.91 20.42 -32.05
N ASN A 406 -2.10 20.88 -33.00
CA ASN A 406 -0.84 20.24 -33.40
C ASN A 406 0.30 21.22 -33.76
N LYS A 407 0.09 22.53 -33.59
CA LYS A 407 1.12 23.55 -33.77
C LYS A 407 1.48 24.18 -32.42
N PHE A 408 2.71 23.95 -31.97
CA PHE A 408 3.20 24.37 -30.66
C PHE A 408 3.73 25.80 -30.71
N GLY A 409 3.67 26.50 -29.58
CA GLY A 409 4.23 27.84 -29.39
C GLY A 409 5.47 27.84 -28.49
N GLY A 410 5.87 29.05 -28.09
CA GLY A 410 7.05 29.28 -27.27
C GLY A 410 8.36 29.16 -28.04
N ARG A 411 9.44 28.85 -27.33
CA ARG A 411 10.75 28.56 -27.97
C ARG A 411 10.74 27.23 -28.70
N LEU A 412 9.95 26.26 -28.22
CA LEU A 412 9.79 24.93 -28.80
C LEU A 412 8.59 24.90 -29.74
N ALA A 413 8.65 25.72 -30.80
CA ALA A 413 7.56 25.96 -31.76
C ALA A 413 7.42 24.82 -32.80
N TRP A 414 7.25 23.60 -32.32
CA TRP A 414 7.09 22.38 -33.12
C TRP A 414 5.77 22.32 -33.92
N ASP A 415 5.68 21.32 -34.81
CA ASP A 415 4.46 20.95 -35.53
C ASP A 415 4.13 19.45 -35.33
N ALA A 416 3.05 18.96 -35.94
CA ALA A 416 2.60 17.57 -35.93
C ALA A 416 3.68 16.50 -36.21
N SER A 417 4.82 16.87 -36.81
CA SER A 417 6.01 16.03 -36.99
C SER A 417 6.68 15.56 -35.70
N VAL A 418 6.43 16.18 -34.53
CA VAL A 418 6.90 15.67 -33.21
C VAL A 418 5.86 14.87 -32.44
N ILE A 419 4.63 14.76 -32.96
CA ILE A 419 3.54 14.01 -32.31
C ILE A 419 3.54 12.59 -32.87
N CYS A 420 3.47 11.56 -32.01
CA CYS A 420 3.54 10.16 -32.44
C CYS A 420 2.41 9.78 -33.42
N CYS A 421 2.69 8.98 -34.46
CA CYS A 421 1.69 8.70 -35.51
C CYS A 421 0.47 7.90 -35.03
N ASN A 422 0.57 7.17 -33.92
CA ASN A 422 -0.55 6.52 -33.24
C ASN A 422 -1.48 7.51 -32.49
N ASN A 423 -1.30 8.83 -32.65
CA ASN A 423 -2.20 9.87 -32.17
C ASN A 423 -2.90 10.59 -33.35
N PRO A 424 -3.76 9.90 -34.14
CA PRO A 424 -4.41 10.50 -35.31
C PRO A 424 -5.38 11.63 -34.96
N GLN A 425 -5.92 11.66 -33.74
CA GLN A 425 -6.76 12.74 -33.20
C GLN A 425 -6.01 14.07 -33.03
N PHE A 426 -4.68 14.01 -32.86
CA PHE A 426 -3.78 15.17 -32.89
C PHE A 426 -3.03 15.29 -34.23
N GLY A 427 -3.30 14.38 -35.19
CA GLY A 427 -2.71 14.41 -36.53
C GLY A 427 -1.23 14.06 -36.58
N GLY A 428 -0.74 13.26 -35.63
CA GLY A 428 0.69 12.98 -35.48
C GLY A 428 1.37 12.37 -36.71
N ARG A 429 2.61 12.78 -36.96
CA ARG A 429 3.44 12.40 -38.12
C ARG A 429 4.87 11.97 -37.73
N GLY A 430 5.18 11.93 -36.43
CA GLY A 430 6.40 11.32 -35.90
C GLY A 430 6.33 9.79 -35.93
N ASN A 431 7.32 9.12 -35.34
CA ASN A 431 7.34 7.67 -35.19
C ASN A 431 6.20 7.18 -34.25
N PRO A 432 5.84 5.88 -34.28
CA PRO A 432 4.90 5.31 -33.31
C PRO A 432 5.48 5.38 -31.89
N LYS A 433 4.60 5.57 -30.91
CA LYS A 433 4.96 5.66 -29.49
C LYS A 433 5.56 4.34 -28.98
N GLN A 434 6.50 4.46 -28.04
CA GLN A 434 7.27 3.35 -27.47
C GLN A 434 6.93 3.08 -25.99
N GLY A 435 5.71 3.42 -25.59
CA GLY A 435 5.17 3.34 -24.23
C GLY A 435 3.69 3.78 -24.20
N ASP A 436 3.05 3.75 -23.03
CA ASP A 436 1.61 3.99 -22.86
C ASP A 436 1.15 5.36 -23.40
N ASP A 437 0.07 5.42 -24.17
CA ASP A 437 -0.55 6.66 -24.65
C ASP A 437 -1.32 7.40 -23.54
N TYR A 438 -1.02 8.69 -23.36
CA TYR A 438 -1.86 9.59 -22.57
C TYR A 438 -2.89 10.24 -23.49
N THR A 439 -4.14 9.77 -23.46
CA THR A 439 -5.14 10.03 -24.52
C THR A 439 -5.59 11.48 -24.64
N ALA A 440 -5.50 12.29 -23.58
CA ALA A 440 -6.06 13.64 -23.51
C ALA A 440 -5.17 14.74 -24.13
N ALA A 441 -3.91 14.45 -24.49
CA ALA A 441 -2.99 15.43 -25.07
C ALA A 441 -2.08 14.80 -26.15
N PRO A 442 -1.50 15.60 -27.07
CA PRO A 442 -0.49 15.12 -28.02
C PRO A 442 0.70 14.45 -27.32
N ASN A 443 0.92 13.15 -27.58
CA ASN A 443 2.06 12.42 -27.07
C ASN A 443 3.30 12.67 -27.93
N ILE A 444 4.45 12.89 -27.29
CA ILE A 444 5.64 13.44 -27.95
C ILE A 444 6.63 12.34 -28.34
N ASP A 445 7.13 12.43 -29.56
CA ASP A 445 8.05 11.47 -30.16
C ASP A 445 9.51 11.71 -29.74
N HIS A 446 9.84 11.23 -28.54
CA HIS A 446 11.22 11.23 -28.00
C HIS A 446 12.22 10.40 -28.83
N SER A 447 11.80 9.64 -29.86
CA SER A 447 12.77 8.96 -30.74
C SER A 447 13.60 9.93 -31.59
N GLN A 448 13.06 11.12 -31.85
CA GLN A 448 13.73 12.15 -32.64
C GLN A 448 14.80 12.86 -31.80
N GLU A 449 16.04 12.86 -32.29
CA GLU A 449 17.18 13.52 -31.64
C GLU A 449 16.90 14.99 -31.33
N ARG A 450 16.34 15.75 -32.29
CA ARG A 450 15.94 17.16 -32.09
C ARG A 450 15.04 17.37 -30.87
N VAL A 451 14.06 16.48 -30.65
CA VAL A 451 13.10 16.57 -29.53
C VAL A 451 13.84 16.36 -28.21
N ARG A 452 14.81 15.45 -28.17
CA ARG A 452 15.64 15.22 -26.98
C ARG A 452 16.63 16.36 -26.75
N THR A 453 17.25 16.91 -27.78
CA THR A 453 18.09 18.12 -27.69
C THR A 453 17.31 19.28 -27.09
N ASP A 454 16.12 19.56 -27.62
CA ASP A 454 15.21 20.63 -27.16
C ASP A 454 14.82 20.46 -25.67
N TYR A 455 14.48 19.23 -25.24
CA TYR A 455 14.23 18.94 -23.82
C TYR A 455 15.49 19.10 -22.96
N ILE A 456 16.67 18.69 -23.43
CA ILE A 456 17.94 18.85 -22.72
C ILE A 456 18.28 20.33 -22.54
N GLU A 457 18.04 21.20 -23.53
CA GLU A 457 18.23 22.64 -23.41
C GLU A 457 17.24 23.28 -22.42
N TRP A 458 15.97 22.85 -22.43
CA TRP A 458 14.97 23.33 -21.47
C TRP A 458 15.28 22.88 -20.03
N LEU A 459 15.69 21.63 -19.81
CA LEU A 459 16.13 21.14 -18.49
C LEU A 459 17.40 21.85 -18.02
N LYS A 460 18.35 22.13 -18.92
CA LYS A 460 19.52 22.99 -18.63
C LYS A 460 19.12 24.41 -18.25
N TYR A 461 18.07 24.97 -18.85
CA TYR A 461 17.50 26.27 -18.45
C TYR A 461 16.85 26.20 -17.06
N LEU A 462 16.03 25.19 -16.76
CA LEU A 462 15.48 25.00 -15.42
C LEU A 462 16.57 24.89 -14.34
N ARG A 463 17.63 24.11 -14.62
CA ARG A 463 18.74 23.93 -13.68
C ARG A 463 19.59 25.19 -13.54
N ASN A 464 20.17 25.65 -14.65
CA ASN A 464 21.23 26.67 -14.64
C ASN A 464 20.69 28.11 -14.65
N SER A 465 19.41 28.33 -14.93
CA SER A 465 18.80 29.67 -14.96
C SER A 465 17.63 29.86 -13.99
N ILE A 466 16.87 28.82 -13.63
CA ILE A 466 15.81 28.91 -12.60
C ILE A 466 16.31 28.48 -11.22
N GLY A 467 17.26 27.54 -11.17
CA GLY A 467 17.89 27.04 -9.93
C GLY A 467 17.35 25.70 -9.44
N TYR A 468 16.72 24.90 -10.30
CA TYR A 468 16.29 23.54 -9.92
C TYR A 468 17.48 22.58 -9.79
N ASP A 469 17.50 21.78 -8.72
CA ASP A 469 18.58 20.83 -8.41
C ASP A 469 18.31 19.41 -8.92
N GLY A 470 17.06 19.07 -9.24
CA GLY A 470 16.68 17.73 -9.69
C GLY A 470 15.28 17.57 -10.27
N TRP A 471 14.95 16.36 -10.73
CA TRP A 471 13.79 16.05 -11.57
C TRP A 471 12.92 14.93 -10.96
N ARG A 472 11.63 15.19 -10.70
CA ARG A 472 10.57 14.16 -10.70
C ARG A 472 10.04 14.09 -12.12
N LEU A 473 10.22 12.94 -12.76
CA LEU A 473 9.81 12.68 -14.13
C LEU A 473 8.39 12.10 -14.13
N ASP A 474 7.48 12.79 -14.80
CA ASP A 474 6.08 12.42 -14.92
C ASP A 474 5.87 11.24 -15.87
N TYR A 475 4.88 10.38 -15.55
CA TYR A 475 4.33 9.33 -16.42
C TYR A 475 5.41 8.55 -17.21
N VAL A 476 6.42 8.01 -16.53
CA VAL A 476 7.62 7.46 -17.20
C VAL A 476 7.38 6.12 -17.92
N ARG A 477 6.14 5.59 -17.87
CA ARG A 477 5.68 4.47 -18.71
C ARG A 477 5.38 4.89 -20.15
N GLY A 478 5.22 6.20 -20.42
CA GLY A 478 5.00 6.72 -21.77
C GLY A 478 6.26 6.79 -22.64
N TYR A 479 7.46 6.73 -22.07
CA TYR A 479 8.72 6.92 -22.81
C TYR A 479 9.87 6.10 -22.21
N LYS A 480 10.86 5.77 -23.03
CA LYS A 480 11.95 4.86 -22.64
C LYS A 480 12.86 5.44 -21.56
N GLY A 481 13.28 4.58 -20.63
CA GLY A 481 14.33 4.89 -19.65
C GLY A 481 15.66 5.30 -20.31
N ASP A 482 15.95 4.80 -21.52
CA ASP A 482 17.11 5.20 -22.32
C ASP A 482 17.13 6.71 -22.62
N TYR A 483 15.96 7.32 -22.86
CA TYR A 483 15.84 8.76 -23.07
C TYR A 483 15.97 9.53 -21.75
N VAL A 484 15.46 8.97 -20.66
CA VAL A 484 15.69 9.51 -19.30
C VAL A 484 17.18 9.50 -18.93
N LYS A 485 17.92 8.46 -19.32
CA LYS A 485 19.38 8.44 -19.19
C LYS A 485 20.02 9.60 -19.93
N GLU A 486 19.66 9.81 -21.20
CA GLU A 486 20.18 10.91 -22.02
C GLU A 486 19.91 12.28 -21.35
N TYR A 487 18.70 12.49 -20.81
CA TYR A 487 18.35 13.72 -20.07
C TYR A 487 19.15 13.87 -18.77
N VAL A 488 19.27 12.82 -17.96
CA VAL A 488 19.95 12.87 -16.65
C VAL A 488 21.47 13.03 -16.82
N ASP A 489 22.09 12.29 -17.74
CA ASP A 489 23.51 12.42 -18.07
C ASP A 489 23.83 13.83 -18.63
N ALA A 490 22.98 14.37 -19.51
CA ALA A 490 23.23 15.66 -20.15
C ALA A 490 22.90 16.87 -19.27
N THR A 491 22.11 16.71 -18.21
CA THR A 491 21.70 17.81 -17.30
C THR A 491 22.37 17.75 -15.93
N VAL A 492 22.88 16.59 -15.50
CA VAL A 492 23.58 16.37 -14.22
C VAL A 492 22.79 16.91 -13.00
N PRO A 493 21.55 16.45 -12.77
CA PRO A 493 20.82 16.76 -11.54
C PRO A 493 21.49 16.11 -10.32
N GLU A 494 21.25 16.66 -9.14
CA GLU A 494 21.59 15.97 -7.89
C GLU A 494 20.66 14.78 -7.61
N LEU A 495 19.39 14.90 -7.98
CA LEU A 495 18.34 13.91 -7.72
C LEU A 495 17.47 13.71 -8.96
N ALA A 496 17.21 12.45 -9.34
CA ALA A 496 16.28 12.09 -10.41
C ALA A 496 15.41 10.92 -9.97
N LEU A 497 14.10 11.05 -10.08
CA LEU A 497 13.14 9.99 -9.80
C LEU A 497 12.03 9.94 -10.85
N GLY A 498 11.59 8.74 -11.23
CA GLY A 498 10.48 8.54 -12.16
C GLY A 498 9.20 8.02 -11.50
N GLU A 499 8.05 8.50 -11.98
CA GLU A 499 6.77 7.87 -11.71
C GLU A 499 6.52 6.68 -12.65
N TYR A 500 7.08 5.52 -12.30
CA TYR A 500 6.68 4.24 -12.90
C TYR A 500 5.48 3.68 -12.13
N TRP A 501 4.30 4.26 -12.36
CA TRP A 501 3.05 3.75 -11.79
C TRP A 501 2.40 2.74 -12.74
N ASP A 502 2.41 1.48 -12.32
CA ASP A 502 1.76 0.36 -13.00
C ASP A 502 0.76 -0.32 -12.05
N ALA A 503 -0.08 -1.21 -12.56
CA ALA A 503 -0.96 -2.01 -11.71
C ALA A 503 -0.17 -3.09 -10.97
N CYS A 504 -0.29 -3.13 -9.64
CA CYS A 504 0.10 -4.29 -8.84
C CYS A 504 -0.65 -5.55 -9.30
N ASP A 505 -0.15 -6.73 -8.97
CA ASP A 505 -0.76 -7.99 -9.36
C ASP A 505 -1.90 -8.37 -8.37
N TYR A 506 -3.11 -8.58 -8.89
CA TYR A 506 -4.31 -8.93 -8.10
C TYR A 506 -4.90 -10.27 -8.56
N THR A 507 -5.71 -10.89 -7.70
CA THR A 507 -6.60 -12.02 -8.06
C THR A 507 -7.88 -11.90 -7.25
N ASP A 508 -9.04 -12.05 -7.90
CA ASP A 508 -10.38 -11.84 -7.32
C ASP A 508 -10.53 -10.52 -6.54
N GLY A 509 -9.88 -9.44 -7.02
CA GLY A 509 -9.88 -8.12 -6.37
C GLY A 509 -9.03 -8.00 -5.10
N VAL A 510 -8.24 -9.02 -4.74
CA VAL A 510 -7.32 -9.00 -3.59
C VAL A 510 -5.88 -8.96 -4.07
N LEU A 511 -5.04 -8.17 -3.38
CA LEU A 511 -3.62 -8.03 -3.74
C LEU A 511 -2.90 -9.37 -3.56
N ASN A 512 -2.21 -9.84 -4.59
CA ASN A 512 -1.40 -11.05 -4.48
C ASN A 512 -0.23 -10.84 -3.51
N TYR A 513 0.15 -11.88 -2.77
CA TYR A 513 1.29 -11.81 -1.86
C TYR A 513 2.60 -11.55 -2.60
N ASN A 514 2.86 -12.31 -3.68
CA ASN A 514 4.02 -12.06 -4.52
C ASN A 514 3.75 -10.86 -5.45
N GLN A 515 4.63 -9.86 -5.39
CA GLN A 515 4.65 -8.67 -6.25
C GLN A 515 6.00 -8.51 -6.98
N ASP A 516 6.81 -9.57 -7.07
CA ASP A 516 8.11 -9.62 -7.78
C ASP A 516 7.97 -9.11 -9.22
N SER A 517 6.92 -9.58 -9.90
CA SER A 517 6.48 -9.15 -11.22
C SER A 517 6.29 -7.63 -11.33
N HIS A 518 5.75 -6.97 -10.30
CA HIS A 518 5.54 -5.52 -10.27
C HIS A 518 6.86 -4.78 -9.99
N ARG A 519 7.55 -5.09 -8.88
CA ARG A 519 8.82 -4.43 -8.53
C ARG A 519 9.91 -4.62 -9.59
N GLN A 520 9.93 -5.76 -10.29
CA GLN A 520 10.88 -6.01 -11.38
C GLN A 520 10.62 -5.15 -12.63
N ARG A 521 9.37 -4.71 -12.90
CA ARG A 521 9.04 -3.78 -14.00
C ARG A 521 9.60 -2.38 -13.71
N THR A 522 9.41 -1.88 -12.48
CA THR A 522 10.02 -0.64 -11.99
C THR A 522 11.55 -0.70 -12.02
N ILE A 523 12.15 -1.80 -11.56
CA ILE A 523 13.62 -1.99 -11.57
C ILE A 523 14.17 -1.98 -12.99
N LYS A 524 13.55 -2.70 -13.93
CA LYS A 524 13.95 -2.71 -15.34
C LYS A 524 13.92 -1.31 -15.97
N TRP A 525 12.98 -0.44 -15.55
CA TRP A 525 12.98 0.95 -15.96
C TRP A 525 14.16 1.72 -15.37
N CYS A 526 14.48 1.55 -14.07
CA CYS A 526 15.68 2.15 -13.46
C CYS A 526 16.97 1.67 -14.15
N ASP A 527 17.10 0.38 -14.49
CA ASP A 527 18.21 -0.18 -15.27
C ASP A 527 18.35 0.50 -16.64
N ALA A 528 17.24 0.72 -17.35
CA ALA A 528 17.23 1.45 -18.62
C ALA A 528 17.68 2.92 -18.48
N THR A 529 17.52 3.55 -17.32
CA THR A 529 18.15 4.86 -17.03
C THR A 529 19.68 4.76 -16.81
N GLY A 530 20.28 3.57 -16.95
CA GLY A 530 21.65 3.28 -16.53
C GLY A 530 21.80 3.29 -15.01
N GLY A 531 20.72 3.04 -14.27
CA GLY A 531 20.68 3.16 -12.81
C GLY A 531 20.92 4.59 -12.30
N THR A 532 20.68 5.63 -13.11
CA THR A 532 20.91 7.03 -12.73
C THR A 532 19.72 7.62 -11.98
N ALA A 533 18.50 7.39 -12.46
CA ALA A 533 17.27 7.76 -11.77
C ALA A 533 16.78 6.63 -10.85
N GLY A 534 16.16 6.99 -9.73
CA GLY A 534 15.29 6.09 -8.97
C GLY A 534 13.84 6.15 -9.46
N ALA A 535 12.94 5.46 -8.76
CA ALA A 535 11.51 5.49 -9.02
C ALA A 535 10.71 5.47 -7.72
N PHE A 536 9.46 5.93 -7.77
CA PHE A 536 8.52 5.77 -6.66
C PHE A 536 8.20 4.30 -6.40
N ASP A 537 8.29 3.86 -5.14
CA ASP A 537 8.04 2.47 -4.73
C ASP A 537 6.54 2.20 -4.55
N PHE A 538 5.81 2.22 -5.69
CA PHE A 538 4.39 1.85 -5.75
C PHE A 538 4.12 0.44 -5.20
N THR A 539 5.13 -0.45 -5.23
CA THR A 539 5.06 -1.78 -4.62
C THR A 539 4.95 -1.68 -3.09
N THR A 540 5.84 -0.93 -2.44
CA THR A 540 5.71 -0.67 -0.99
C THR A 540 4.42 0.05 -0.66
N LYS A 541 3.99 1.05 -1.44
CA LYS A 541 2.69 1.74 -1.26
C LYS A 541 1.53 0.74 -1.20
N GLY A 542 1.34 -0.09 -2.24
CA GLY A 542 0.23 -1.03 -2.30
C GLY A 542 0.29 -2.15 -1.24
N VAL A 543 1.48 -2.73 -1.05
CA VAL A 543 1.68 -3.81 -0.07
C VAL A 543 1.48 -3.32 1.36
N LEU A 544 2.00 -2.13 1.70
CA LEU A 544 1.87 -1.55 3.04
C LEU A 544 0.44 -1.12 3.35
N GLN A 545 -0.28 -0.58 2.35
CA GLN A 545 -1.69 -0.23 2.45
C GLN A 545 -2.57 -1.45 2.76
N GLU A 546 -2.45 -2.52 1.97
CA GLU A 546 -3.19 -3.77 2.20
C GLU A 546 -2.82 -4.41 3.56
N ALA A 547 -1.53 -4.38 3.93
CA ALA A 547 -1.03 -4.92 5.19
C ALA A 547 -1.63 -4.24 6.43
N VAL A 548 -1.70 -2.90 6.46
CA VAL A 548 -2.32 -2.19 7.60
C VAL A 548 -3.83 -2.33 7.59
N GLN A 549 -4.47 -2.29 6.41
CA GLN A 549 -5.92 -2.31 6.27
C GLN A 549 -6.53 -3.64 6.70
N ARG A 550 -5.92 -4.77 6.32
CA ARG A 550 -6.46 -6.11 6.59
C ARG A 550 -5.93 -6.78 7.86
N ARG A 551 -4.94 -6.17 8.54
CA ARG A 551 -4.08 -6.84 9.54
C ARG A 551 -3.36 -8.04 8.91
N GLU A 552 -2.50 -7.70 7.95
CA GLU A 552 -1.77 -8.64 7.13
C GLU A 552 -0.29 -8.23 7.05
N TYR A 553 0.31 -7.84 8.19
CA TYR A 553 1.72 -7.44 8.28
C TYR A 553 2.72 -8.55 7.91
N TRP A 554 2.26 -9.77 7.64
CA TRP A 554 3.02 -10.81 6.94
C TRP A 554 3.39 -10.38 5.50
N ARG A 555 2.55 -9.61 4.81
CA ARG A 555 2.81 -9.09 3.46
C ARG A 555 4.07 -8.24 3.33
N LEU A 556 4.59 -7.71 4.44
CA LEU A 556 5.72 -6.76 4.45
C LEU A 556 7.09 -7.43 4.28
N VAL A 557 7.15 -8.76 4.19
CA VAL A 557 8.36 -9.52 3.89
C VAL A 557 8.09 -10.48 2.72
N ASP A 558 9.08 -10.72 1.87
CA ASP A 558 9.02 -11.63 0.75
C ASP A 558 9.49 -13.06 1.09
N SER A 559 9.47 -13.96 0.09
CA SER A 559 9.92 -15.34 0.22
C SER A 559 11.40 -15.51 0.61
N GLN A 560 12.20 -14.45 0.45
CA GLN A 560 13.64 -14.41 0.75
C GLN A 560 13.95 -13.70 2.08
N GLY A 561 12.93 -13.32 2.87
CA GLY A 561 13.10 -12.64 4.15
C GLY A 561 13.44 -11.14 4.03
N LYS A 562 13.35 -10.55 2.83
CA LYS A 562 13.58 -9.12 2.56
C LYS A 562 12.25 -8.36 2.53
N PRO A 563 12.22 -7.01 2.62
CA PRO A 563 11.00 -6.24 2.41
C PRO A 563 10.33 -6.58 1.07
N ALA A 564 9.00 -6.67 1.03
CA ALA A 564 8.29 -7.08 -0.19
C ALA A 564 8.24 -6.02 -1.32
N GLY A 565 8.55 -4.74 -1.03
CA GLY A 565 8.59 -3.67 -2.04
C GLY A 565 9.88 -3.60 -2.86
N MET A 566 10.06 -2.53 -3.64
CA MET A 566 11.30 -2.26 -4.38
C MET A 566 12.49 -2.06 -3.44
N ILE A 567 12.27 -1.53 -2.22
CA ILE A 567 13.28 -1.49 -1.15
C ILE A 567 13.86 -2.86 -0.74
N GLY A 568 13.22 -3.98 -1.09
CA GLY A 568 13.79 -5.32 -0.91
C GLY A 568 14.82 -5.75 -1.95
N MET A 569 14.86 -5.05 -3.10
CA MET A 569 15.73 -5.39 -4.23
C MET A 569 16.75 -4.29 -4.52
N TRP A 570 16.32 -3.03 -4.65
CA TRP A 570 17.22 -1.92 -5.00
C TRP A 570 16.90 -0.64 -4.21
N ALA A 571 17.08 -0.70 -2.90
CA ALA A 571 16.69 0.38 -1.99
C ALA A 571 17.31 1.75 -2.31
N SER A 572 18.52 1.82 -2.87
CA SER A 572 19.12 3.09 -3.33
C SER A 572 18.41 3.76 -4.52
N ARG A 573 17.42 3.09 -5.13
CA ARG A 573 16.60 3.62 -6.23
C ARG A 573 15.11 3.68 -5.88
N ALA A 574 14.71 3.28 -4.67
CA ALA A 574 13.32 3.22 -4.26
C ALA A 574 12.94 4.48 -3.44
N PHE A 575 12.06 5.30 -3.99
CA PHE A 575 11.47 6.45 -3.30
C PHE A 575 10.16 6.02 -2.62
N THR A 576 10.20 5.77 -1.32
CA THR A 576 9.05 5.28 -0.56
C THR A 576 8.13 6.42 -0.14
N PHE A 577 6.82 6.23 -0.24
CA PHE A 577 5.81 7.26 0.05
C PHE A 577 4.53 6.63 0.61
N ILE A 578 3.63 7.44 1.18
CA ILE A 578 2.36 6.99 1.77
C ILE A 578 1.16 7.37 0.89
N ASP A 579 1.13 8.62 0.41
CA ASP A 579 0.30 9.07 -0.71
C ASP A 579 1.07 10.16 -1.48
N ASN A 580 0.63 10.44 -2.70
CA ASN A 580 0.99 11.62 -3.48
C ASN A 580 -0.28 12.47 -3.75
N HIS A 581 -0.23 13.35 -4.76
CA HIS A 581 -1.39 14.18 -5.15
C HIS A 581 -2.50 13.41 -5.90
N ASP A 582 -2.22 12.22 -6.44
CA ASP A 582 -3.17 11.39 -7.18
C ASP A 582 -3.78 10.29 -6.31
N THR A 583 -2.94 9.58 -5.55
CA THR A 583 -3.40 8.49 -4.70
C THR A 583 -4.22 9.01 -3.54
N GLY A 584 -3.80 10.13 -2.93
CA GLY A 584 -4.53 10.87 -1.90
C GLY A 584 -5.07 12.21 -2.42
N SER A 585 -5.07 13.23 -1.56
CA SER A 585 -5.60 14.56 -1.84
C SER A 585 -7.07 14.53 -2.33
N THR A 586 -7.48 15.47 -3.20
CA THR A 586 -8.84 15.51 -3.77
C THR A 586 -9.06 14.60 -4.99
N LEU A 587 -8.01 14.00 -5.56
CA LEU A 587 -8.15 12.93 -6.57
C LEU A 587 -8.49 11.59 -5.92
N ASN A 588 -7.80 11.24 -4.83
CA ASN A 588 -8.14 10.11 -3.98
C ASN A 588 -8.27 8.78 -4.77
N HIS A 589 -7.41 8.57 -5.77
CA HIS A 589 -7.45 7.40 -6.65
C HIS A 589 -7.04 6.09 -5.94
N TRP A 590 -6.17 6.18 -4.93
CA TRP A 590 -5.66 5.01 -4.19
C TRP A 590 -5.19 5.36 -2.77
N PRO A 591 -6.07 5.93 -1.91
CA PRO A 591 -5.66 6.59 -0.68
C PRO A 591 -5.18 5.60 0.39
N PHE A 592 -4.17 5.98 1.17
CA PHE A 592 -3.80 5.20 2.35
C PHE A 592 -4.88 5.37 3.44
N PRO A 593 -5.28 4.31 4.18
CA PRO A 593 -6.28 4.42 5.23
C PRO A 593 -5.84 5.41 6.32
N SER A 594 -6.55 6.52 6.46
CA SER A 594 -6.12 7.68 7.26
C SER A 594 -5.84 7.35 8.73
N GLN A 595 -6.61 6.43 9.33
CA GLN A 595 -6.39 5.93 10.69
C GLN A 595 -5.06 5.17 10.90
N PHE A 596 -4.38 4.77 9.82
CA PHE A 596 -3.11 4.03 9.85
C PHE A 596 -1.91 4.83 9.33
N LEU A 597 -2.06 6.10 8.96
CA LEU A 597 -0.95 6.97 8.53
C LEU A 597 0.29 6.95 9.47
N PRO A 598 0.15 6.92 10.83
CA PRO A 598 1.32 6.83 11.71
C PRO A 598 2.13 5.54 11.52
N LEU A 599 1.46 4.41 11.20
CA LEU A 599 2.12 3.12 10.95
C LEU A 599 2.85 3.15 9.61
N GLY A 600 2.25 3.78 8.60
CA GLY A 600 2.88 4.01 7.29
C GLY A 600 4.18 4.79 7.42
N TYR A 601 4.13 5.96 8.09
CA TYR A 601 5.32 6.78 8.31
C TYR A 601 6.36 6.12 9.23
N ALA A 602 5.94 5.38 10.27
CA ALA A 602 6.84 4.58 11.08
C ALA A 602 7.62 3.55 10.25
N TYR A 603 7.00 2.96 9.22
CA TYR A 603 7.68 2.09 8.27
C TYR A 603 8.67 2.90 7.41
N ILE A 604 8.20 3.81 6.54
CA ILE A 604 9.06 4.41 5.49
C ILE A 604 10.19 5.28 6.06
N LEU A 605 10.00 5.95 7.21
CA LEU A 605 11.04 6.80 7.80
C LEU A 605 12.14 5.99 8.52
N THR A 606 11.85 4.77 8.99
CA THR A 606 12.84 3.89 9.63
C THR A 606 13.56 2.95 8.66
N HIS A 607 12.95 2.66 7.51
CA HIS A 607 13.46 1.71 6.52
C HIS A 607 14.44 2.35 5.51
N PRO A 608 15.23 1.55 4.76
CA PRO A 608 15.95 2.05 3.59
C PRO A 608 14.98 2.46 2.46
N GLY A 609 15.52 2.91 1.33
CA GLY A 609 14.80 3.80 0.42
C GLY A 609 14.92 5.28 0.81
N THR A 610 14.49 6.16 -0.09
CA THR A 610 14.42 7.61 0.10
C THR A 610 12.98 7.99 0.45
N PRO A 611 12.66 8.26 1.74
CA PRO A 611 11.29 8.53 2.14
C PRO A 611 10.81 9.89 1.65
N THR A 612 9.57 9.90 1.15
CA THR A 612 8.82 11.05 0.68
C THR A 612 7.62 11.28 1.59
N VAL A 613 7.52 12.48 2.17
CA VAL A 613 6.38 12.90 3.01
C VAL A 613 5.46 13.80 2.19
N PHE A 614 4.15 13.53 2.28
CA PHE A 614 3.12 14.27 1.55
C PHE A 614 2.67 15.53 2.30
N TYR A 615 2.36 16.60 1.57
CA TYR A 615 1.95 17.89 2.14
C TYR A 615 0.75 17.76 3.10
N ASP A 616 -0.33 17.10 2.66
CA ASP A 616 -1.58 17.06 3.43
C ASP A 616 -1.38 16.30 4.76
N HIS A 617 -0.61 15.22 4.73
CA HIS A 617 -0.22 14.44 5.91
C HIS A 617 0.69 15.19 6.90
N PHE A 618 1.31 16.30 6.50
CA PHE A 618 2.21 17.08 7.33
C PHE A 618 1.61 18.42 7.81
N TYR A 619 0.68 19.00 7.04
CA TYR A 619 0.08 20.32 7.32
C TYR A 619 -1.44 20.36 7.48
N GLN A 620 -2.18 19.31 7.08
CA GLN A 620 -3.66 19.29 7.14
C GLN A 620 -4.20 18.20 8.08
N GLU A 621 -3.49 17.08 8.20
CA GLU A 621 -3.78 16.05 9.19
C GLU A 621 -3.48 16.50 10.63
N LYS A 622 -4.05 15.76 11.60
CA LYS A 622 -4.00 16.11 13.03
C LYS A 622 -2.56 16.20 13.57
N ASP A 623 -2.34 17.15 14.48
CA ASP A 623 -1.01 17.51 15.04
C ASP A 623 -0.17 16.30 15.53
N ASP A 624 -0.80 15.26 16.08
CA ASP A 624 -0.13 14.04 16.54
C ASP A 624 0.62 13.31 15.40
N LEU A 625 0.08 13.30 14.18
CA LEU A 625 0.73 12.67 13.02
C LEU A 625 1.98 13.47 12.62
N ARG A 626 1.83 14.78 12.47
CA ARG A 626 2.91 15.73 12.17
C ARG A 626 4.05 15.62 13.19
N LYS A 627 3.72 15.56 14.48
CA LYS A 627 4.68 15.35 15.57
C LYS A 627 5.42 14.02 15.40
N GLY A 628 4.70 12.92 15.17
CA GLY A 628 5.29 11.60 14.93
C GLY A 628 6.26 11.57 13.74
N ILE A 629 5.91 12.24 12.63
CA ILE A 629 6.78 12.39 11.45
C ILE A 629 8.08 13.11 11.83
N ILE A 630 8.03 14.21 12.58
CA ILE A 630 9.23 14.95 13.01
C ILE A 630 10.11 14.10 13.93
N GLU A 631 9.53 13.37 14.89
CA GLU A 631 10.28 12.47 15.78
C GLU A 631 10.97 11.34 15.00
N LEU A 632 10.30 10.75 14.00
CA LEU A 632 10.83 9.71 13.14
C LEU A 632 11.93 10.23 12.19
N ILE A 633 11.79 11.44 11.63
CA ILE A 633 12.83 12.09 10.83
C ILE A 633 14.07 12.39 11.70
N ALA A 634 13.87 12.93 12.91
CA ALA A 634 14.96 13.19 13.85
C ALA A 634 15.72 11.89 14.21
N LEU A 635 15.00 10.79 14.44
CA LEU A 635 15.59 9.48 14.72
C LEU A 635 16.36 8.92 13.51
N ARG A 636 15.80 9.01 12.29
CA ARG A 636 16.45 8.61 11.03
C ARG A 636 17.80 9.32 10.87
N LYS A 637 17.81 10.65 11.05
CA LYS A 637 19.01 11.49 10.91
C LYS A 637 20.02 11.22 12.04
N LYS A 638 19.57 11.07 13.29
CA LYS A 638 20.42 10.74 14.46
C LYS A 638 21.26 9.48 14.25
N HIS A 639 20.67 8.44 13.66
CA HIS A 639 21.34 7.14 13.44
C HIS A 639 21.97 7.01 12.04
N GLY A 640 21.94 8.06 11.21
CA GLY A 640 22.46 8.02 9.84
C GLY A 640 21.78 6.97 8.95
N ILE A 641 20.50 6.71 9.19
CA ILE A 641 19.71 5.78 8.37
C ILE A 641 19.47 6.41 7.00
N ASN A 642 19.78 5.65 5.95
CA ASN A 642 19.91 6.14 4.58
C ASN A 642 19.32 5.13 3.59
N CYS A 643 19.23 5.49 2.31
CA CYS A 643 18.60 4.65 1.28
C CYS A 643 19.27 3.27 1.09
N ARG A 644 20.51 3.08 1.55
CA ARG A 644 21.27 1.81 1.50
C ARG A 644 21.37 1.09 2.86
N SER A 645 20.70 1.58 3.90
CA SER A 645 20.73 0.96 5.23
C SER A 645 20.23 -0.49 5.20
N LYS A 646 20.88 -1.37 5.96
CA LYS A 646 20.53 -2.80 6.02
C LYS A 646 19.32 -2.99 6.92
N VAL A 647 18.19 -3.41 6.35
CA VAL A 647 17.03 -3.90 7.10
C VAL A 647 17.08 -5.42 7.29
N THR A 648 16.74 -5.89 8.49
CA THR A 648 16.58 -7.33 8.79
C THR A 648 15.23 -7.56 9.47
N VAL A 649 14.30 -8.20 8.79
CA VAL A 649 12.99 -8.56 9.35
C VAL A 649 13.18 -9.57 10.50
N LYS A 650 12.50 -9.35 11.63
CA LYS A 650 12.56 -10.20 12.83
C LYS A 650 11.22 -10.89 13.12
N LYS A 651 10.10 -10.30 12.70
CA LYS A 651 8.73 -10.79 12.88
C LYS A 651 7.86 -10.23 11.75
N ALA A 652 7.00 -11.06 11.17
CA ALA A 652 6.02 -10.64 10.15
C ALA A 652 4.84 -11.62 10.20
N ALA A 653 3.67 -11.14 10.61
CA ALA A 653 2.49 -11.96 10.91
C ALA A 653 1.20 -11.13 10.82
N ALA A 654 0.03 -11.74 11.04
CA ALA A 654 -1.27 -11.05 10.94
C ALA A 654 -1.34 -9.77 11.79
N GLU A 655 -0.81 -9.76 13.00
CA GLU A 655 -0.94 -8.60 13.90
C GLU A 655 0.35 -7.81 14.14
N VAL A 656 1.50 -8.20 13.56
CA VAL A 656 2.76 -7.48 13.80
C VAL A 656 3.80 -7.73 12.72
N TYR A 657 4.43 -6.65 12.26
CA TYR A 657 5.74 -6.65 11.62
C TYR A 657 6.76 -5.97 12.53
N ALA A 658 7.98 -6.49 12.58
CA ALA A 658 9.09 -5.89 13.29
C ALA A 658 10.43 -6.20 12.62
N ALA A 659 11.35 -5.23 12.63
CA ALA A 659 12.64 -5.30 11.97
C ALA A 659 13.74 -4.56 12.76
N THR A 660 15.02 -4.86 12.47
CA THR A 660 16.16 -4.00 12.83
C THR A 660 16.72 -3.33 11.58
N ILE A 661 17.22 -2.09 11.73
CA ILE A 661 17.81 -1.31 10.64
C ILE A 661 19.20 -0.80 11.08
N ASP A 662 20.20 -1.10 10.25
CA ASP A 662 21.66 -0.97 10.50
C ASP A 662 22.15 -1.59 11.82
N ASP A 663 21.30 -2.38 12.49
CA ASP A 663 21.45 -2.80 13.89
C ASP A 663 21.77 -1.62 14.84
N LYS A 664 21.17 -0.45 14.54
CA LYS A 664 21.16 0.78 15.36
C LYS A 664 19.78 1.06 15.96
N ILE A 665 18.73 0.82 15.17
CA ILE A 665 17.33 0.94 15.57
C ILE A 665 16.57 -0.38 15.35
N ALA A 666 15.52 -0.58 16.14
CA ALA A 666 14.56 -1.66 16.00
C ALA A 666 13.16 -1.06 15.99
N MET A 667 12.24 -1.58 15.18
CA MET A 667 10.87 -1.03 15.06
C MET A 667 9.81 -2.13 15.02
N LYS A 668 8.58 -1.79 15.39
CA LYS A 668 7.37 -2.56 15.09
C LYS A 668 6.25 -1.69 14.54
N ILE A 669 5.38 -2.30 13.74
CA ILE A 669 4.02 -1.85 13.47
C ILE A 669 3.02 -3.00 13.64
N GLY A 670 1.79 -2.65 13.98
CA GLY A 670 0.69 -3.58 14.25
C GLY A 670 0.38 -3.78 15.75
N PRO A 671 -0.83 -4.24 16.07
CA PRO A 671 -1.32 -4.35 17.46
C PRO A 671 -0.68 -5.50 18.27
N GLY A 672 -0.16 -6.53 17.62
CA GLY A 672 0.34 -7.74 18.26
C GLY A 672 1.67 -7.55 19.00
N ASP A 673 1.87 -8.28 20.10
CA ASP A 673 2.99 -8.04 21.00
C ASP A 673 4.38 -8.37 20.42
N TRP A 674 5.32 -7.46 20.72
CA TRP A 674 6.74 -7.55 20.41
C TRP A 674 7.50 -6.37 21.05
N SER A 675 8.73 -6.61 21.50
CA SER A 675 9.77 -5.60 21.74
C SER A 675 11.14 -6.26 21.52
N PRO A 676 12.21 -5.52 21.17
CA PRO A 676 13.51 -6.10 20.90
C PRO A 676 14.09 -6.82 22.13
N ASN A 677 14.01 -6.17 23.30
CA ASN A 677 14.55 -6.71 24.55
C ASN A 677 13.82 -8.00 24.97
N ALA A 678 12.50 -8.09 24.75
CA ALA A 678 11.70 -9.28 25.06
C ALA A 678 12.00 -10.49 24.16
N VAL A 679 12.58 -10.27 22.97
CA VAL A 679 13.08 -11.33 22.08
C VAL A 679 14.61 -11.45 22.10
N GLY A 680 15.28 -10.88 23.11
CA GLY A 680 16.73 -11.00 23.32
C GLY A 680 17.61 -10.20 22.34
N ILE A 681 17.04 -9.33 21.50
CA ILE A 681 17.83 -8.46 20.61
C ILE A 681 18.56 -7.41 21.45
N LYS A 682 19.88 -7.35 21.29
CA LYS A 682 20.78 -6.40 21.93
C LYS A 682 21.78 -5.85 20.91
N PHE A 683 22.04 -4.55 20.95
CA PHE A 683 23.02 -3.90 20.06
C PHE A 683 24.28 -3.57 20.87
N GLY A 684 25.43 -4.08 20.42
CA GLY A 684 26.68 -3.99 21.19
C GLY A 684 26.59 -4.61 22.60
N GLY A 685 25.75 -5.64 22.78
CA GLY A 685 25.45 -6.25 24.08
C GLY A 685 24.53 -5.44 25.00
N LYS A 686 24.23 -4.17 24.68
CA LYS A 686 23.28 -3.33 25.42
C LYS A 686 21.83 -3.63 25.01
N GLU A 687 20.91 -3.49 25.96
CA GLU A 687 19.47 -3.44 25.66
C GLU A 687 19.09 -2.10 25.00
N LEU A 688 18.02 -2.12 24.21
CA LEU A 688 17.58 -0.96 23.46
C LEU A 688 16.57 -0.15 24.28
N LYS A 689 16.63 1.18 24.16
CA LYS A 689 15.69 2.10 24.80
C LYS A 689 14.57 2.47 23.83
N LEU A 690 13.33 2.59 24.31
CA LEU A 690 12.23 3.14 23.51
C LEU A 690 12.55 4.61 23.13
N ALA A 691 12.49 4.90 21.83
CA ALA A 691 12.82 6.21 21.24
C ALA A 691 11.54 7.02 20.95
N CYS A 692 10.58 6.42 20.25
CA CYS A 692 9.25 6.98 20.00
C CYS A 692 8.20 5.86 19.85
N SER A 693 6.92 6.20 20.03
CA SER A 693 5.80 5.26 19.90
C SER A 693 4.47 5.98 19.77
N GLY A 694 3.50 5.33 19.14
CA GLY A 694 2.12 5.80 19.07
C GLY A 694 1.15 4.62 18.97
N ASN A 695 -0.06 4.87 18.48
CA ASN A 695 -1.05 3.82 18.26
C ASN A 695 -0.48 2.74 17.32
N GLN A 696 -0.33 1.52 17.82
CA GLN A 696 0.15 0.34 17.07
C GLN A 696 1.53 0.51 16.38
N PHE A 697 2.40 1.40 16.86
CA PHE A 697 3.81 1.43 16.45
C PHE A 697 4.75 1.80 17.60
N ALA A 698 5.97 1.28 17.55
CA ALA A 698 7.04 1.65 18.47
C ALA A 698 8.41 1.49 17.81
N VAL A 699 9.34 2.38 18.14
CA VAL A 699 10.73 2.35 17.66
C VAL A 699 11.68 2.47 18.86
N TRP A 700 12.70 1.64 18.88
CA TRP A 700 13.74 1.58 19.90
C TRP A 700 15.11 1.89 19.27
N GLU A 701 16.01 2.45 20.07
CA GLU A 701 17.37 2.77 19.67
C GLU A 701 18.41 2.17 20.61
N GLN A 702 19.64 2.00 20.10
CA GLN A 702 20.80 1.85 20.95
C GLN A 702 21.07 3.17 21.71
N LEU A 703 21.32 3.08 23.02
CA LEU A 703 21.96 4.15 23.77
C LEU A 703 23.46 4.16 23.46
N ALA A 704 23.98 5.34 23.09
CA ALA A 704 25.42 5.61 22.94
C ALA A 704 26.21 5.13 24.18
#